data_AF-A0A369JME3-F1
#
_entry.id   AF-A0A369JME3-F1
#
_cell.length_a   1.000
_cell.length_b   1.000
_cell.length_c   1.000
_cell.angle_alpha   90.00
_cell.angle_beta   90.00
_cell.angle_gamma   90.00
#
_symmetry.space_group_name_H-M   'P 1'
#
loop_
_entity.id
_entity.type
_entity.pdbx_description
1 polymer ?
#
loop_
_entity_poly.entity_id
_entity_poly.type
_entity_poly.pdbx_seq_one_letter_code
_entity_poly.pdbx_strand_id
1 'polypeptide(L)'
;MIEVSGSSISFSAFLESVPPTASDANHVPPVTFDSLELATAYDWDSSAFSFSVAATINLHPPPAAADPDNQPSPDFNEDGGFLFASVEYEKAQGWTLTGLLSDINFGDLLTFFHSDEQSQVKDILGAITIKSISLTYKYNTDGSLSTFDFIGDLLIADVEFALQFSHSGTGWEVKAALGASADCTLVDILASICGDDAQSFELPDFIGDIKLNIPHDGDMPSNWADSPIYLSCAKPSAPGSPLIFVLQITLGDLHLTFLQLSYPKSASGRTAQTPKRALMFSFTHVLPSLEIPVVGKLDNPIDGLQFLWVHDANTTVAPGFTQAEVSAINTTAFSGAPGIFFRETKATTTSTDIVLAAGCHFILLLNDSGTVTAALDYTFGDTKKTSTDTDSAVALNDPAKVNDTPSQSQPGGVSSAAVHKSIGPLSFANIGLQFKDGMLFIIFDATLALGPVGLSLLGFGVGAKITADFFTQFDISNFALQLHGLAAALDKPPILLAGMFEDLSTPTMELFAGGVAISVNAYSFLALGSYGVVEDDSKKSYKTFFVFAQLRGPLIELEFATINGVTLGFGYNSHLNYPTVDNILDFPLVKGISTESADGAASASDVLTVLSDAVFKVWVRPQDGSFWFAAGLEVLAFETLDVRAVAVIEIDPYVSIGLFAAAVCSCPPKAPRALSFVYVELGITCPVDIKNGTLAVEGKLSPNSFVLHPSCHLLGGFAMYYWFDPSSYAGDFVFSIGGYHPAYKPPVYYPRPDRLSISWKLDSHIGITGEAYFAVTPKACMGGGSLSIVFSAGPLLAHLDAHADFLMVWNPFHFIGDIGVEVGVSFQAKVWFVHVHISVDVGASLHLEGPPFGGKVHVNFYLFGFDIYFGSHPGPPPPLSLDEFWDLLARSSNQQDSGKDSGITLVVQDGYAPESNKNVTPVPGAPWLVVGGKFKFVIQCRFALKTVQFKDEDKWTNVISGSIPVYAKPMHSTEEIASILRLTITKHDTSKVETGFTFQPILKNVPSAQWGQYVEGEDPSKHAASDSMLDGSNSTLKGMLMGVMVTAPLPDYPDDHIPPYNVHDAMYVDVIKDESFPAGDPSSEAASWLPKETTYDGAAEAWLSPPTKPQGIVDSLASAFKWTEKLVGNAPPLLLKNFKTVYLDIPSLTTS
;
A
#
# COMPACT_ATOMS: atom_id res chain seq x y z
N MET A 1 -9.76 -4.15 91.76
CA MET A 1 -10.99 -3.88 92.52
C MET A 1 -11.83 -5.14 92.54
N ILE A 2 -12.39 -5.51 93.69
CA ILE A 2 -13.32 -6.64 93.81
C ILE A 2 -14.59 -6.08 94.42
N GLU A 3 -15.70 -6.19 93.71
CA GLU A 3 -17.01 -5.72 94.16
C GLU A 3 -17.96 -6.91 94.30
N VAL A 4 -18.59 -7.04 95.45
CA VAL A 4 -19.49 -8.16 95.77
C VAL A 4 -20.84 -7.57 96.18
N SER A 5 -21.89 -7.91 95.45
CA SER A 5 -23.27 -7.53 95.73
C SER A 5 -24.09 -8.76 96.17
N GLY A 6 -25.36 -8.56 96.52
CA GLY A 6 -26.27 -9.67 96.86
C GLY A 6 -26.53 -10.64 95.70
N SER A 7 -26.33 -10.21 94.45
CA SER A 7 -26.67 -10.97 93.23
C SER A 7 -25.49 -11.17 92.28
N SER A 8 -24.32 -10.56 92.53
CA SER A 8 -23.15 -10.69 91.64
C SER A 8 -21.80 -10.55 92.35
N ILE A 9 -20.75 -11.07 91.73
CA ILE A 9 -19.35 -10.77 92.04
C ILE A 9 -18.68 -10.23 90.78
N SER A 10 -17.92 -9.16 90.90
CA SER A 10 -17.03 -8.67 89.84
C SER A 10 -15.61 -8.48 90.37
N PHE A 11 -14.65 -8.84 89.54
CA PHE A 11 -13.23 -8.60 89.74
C PHE A 11 -12.76 -7.76 88.55
N SER A 12 -12.09 -6.65 88.82
CA SER A 12 -11.32 -5.92 87.81
C SER A 12 -9.90 -5.70 88.31
N ALA A 13 -8.92 -5.82 87.42
CA ALA A 13 -7.54 -5.44 87.66
C ALA A 13 -7.08 -4.59 86.48
N PHE A 14 -6.38 -3.51 86.80
CA PHE A 14 -5.77 -2.62 85.83
C PHE A 14 -4.32 -2.47 86.23
N LEU A 15 -3.42 -2.83 85.34
CA LEU A 15 -1.97 -2.66 85.47
C LEU A 15 -1.55 -1.64 84.43
N GLU A 16 -0.93 -0.56 84.86
CA GLU A 16 -0.38 0.48 83.99
C GLU A 16 1.11 0.58 84.26
N SER A 17 1.92 0.70 83.20
CA SER A 17 3.35 0.97 83.33
C SER A 17 3.66 2.42 82.94
N VAL A 18 4.69 2.99 83.57
CA VAL A 18 5.14 4.36 83.28
C VAL A 18 6.09 4.33 82.08
N PRO A 19 5.97 5.24 81.10
CA PRO A 19 6.86 5.27 79.94
C PRO A 19 8.34 5.38 80.34
N PRO A 20 9.27 4.77 79.57
CA PRO A 20 10.70 4.86 79.83
C PRO A 20 11.21 6.31 79.74
N THR A 21 12.17 6.67 80.59
CA THR A 21 12.71 8.04 80.70
C THR A 21 14.09 8.15 80.07
N ALA A 22 14.58 9.36 79.77
CA ALA A 22 15.89 9.58 79.14
C ALA A 22 17.09 8.94 79.87
N SER A 23 16.96 8.61 81.17
CA SER A 23 17.98 7.88 81.93
C SER A 23 18.10 6.38 81.60
N ASP A 24 17.14 5.82 80.87
CA ASP A 24 17.09 4.38 80.54
C ASP A 24 17.87 4.02 79.25
N ALA A 25 18.39 5.03 78.53
CA ALA A 25 19.05 4.89 77.22
C ALA A 25 20.35 4.05 77.19
N ASN A 26 20.90 3.68 78.35
CA ASN A 26 22.11 2.84 78.46
C ASN A 26 21.82 1.34 78.64
N HIS A 27 20.55 0.92 78.60
CA HIS A 27 20.13 -0.49 78.69
C HIS A 27 19.46 -0.96 77.38
N VAL A 28 19.30 -2.28 77.21
CA VAL A 28 18.48 -2.84 76.12
C VAL A 28 17.07 -2.25 76.26
N PRO A 29 16.46 -1.70 75.18
CA PRO A 29 15.14 -1.07 75.27
C PRO A 29 14.10 -2.07 75.81
N PRO A 30 13.41 -1.78 76.93
CA PRO A 30 12.36 -2.64 77.43
C PRO A 30 11.10 -2.47 76.58
N VAL A 31 10.49 -3.57 76.12
CA VAL A 31 9.09 -3.54 75.63
C VAL A 31 8.19 -3.59 76.86
N THR A 32 7.45 -2.52 77.13
CA THR A 32 6.57 -2.38 78.30
C THR A 32 5.11 -2.58 77.90
N PHE A 33 4.33 -3.26 78.75
CA PHE A 33 2.87 -3.27 78.63
C PHE A 33 2.36 -1.95 79.24
N ASP A 34 1.97 -0.99 78.42
CA ASP A 34 1.45 0.31 78.87
C ASP A 34 0.19 0.14 79.69
N SER A 35 -0.72 -0.74 79.26
CA SER A 35 -1.87 -1.15 80.07
C SER A 35 -2.21 -2.63 79.91
N LEU A 36 -2.62 -3.27 81.00
CA LEU A 36 -3.22 -4.59 81.04
C LEU A 36 -4.46 -4.53 81.94
N GLU A 37 -5.61 -4.67 81.32
CA GLU A 37 -6.91 -4.72 81.98
C GLU A 37 -7.40 -6.17 82.04
N LEU A 38 -7.91 -6.58 83.19
CA LEU A 38 -8.61 -7.84 83.39
C LEU A 38 -9.93 -7.50 84.06
N ALA A 39 -11.07 -7.87 83.50
CA ALA A 39 -12.35 -7.81 84.20
C ALA A 39 -13.07 -9.15 84.09
N THR A 40 -13.74 -9.56 85.15
CA THR A 40 -14.62 -10.71 85.13
C THR A 40 -15.77 -10.48 86.08
N ALA A 41 -16.97 -10.91 85.68
CA ALA A 41 -18.15 -10.82 86.51
C ALA A 41 -18.96 -12.11 86.42
N TYR A 42 -19.55 -12.51 87.53
CA TYR A 42 -20.48 -13.61 87.62
C TYR A 42 -21.72 -13.19 88.40
N ASP A 43 -22.89 -13.31 87.78
CA ASP A 43 -24.19 -13.03 88.37
C ASP A 43 -24.88 -14.35 88.73
N TRP A 44 -25.22 -14.54 90.00
CA TRP A 44 -25.72 -15.82 90.51
C TRP A 44 -27.19 -16.07 90.13
N ASP A 45 -27.98 -15.01 89.94
CA ASP A 45 -29.42 -15.09 89.64
C ASP A 45 -29.65 -15.49 88.18
N SER A 46 -28.86 -14.92 87.27
CA SER A 46 -28.92 -15.18 85.83
C SER A 46 -27.95 -16.28 85.37
N SER A 47 -27.02 -16.70 86.24
CA SER A 47 -25.86 -17.53 85.87
C SER A 47 -25.08 -16.96 84.68
N ALA A 48 -25.08 -15.63 84.52
CA ALA A 48 -24.33 -14.92 83.49
C ALA A 48 -22.87 -14.79 83.92
N PHE A 49 -21.97 -15.18 83.03
CA PHE A 49 -20.54 -15.04 83.22
C PHE A 49 -20.00 -14.14 82.11
N SER A 50 -19.21 -13.14 82.52
CA SER A 50 -18.39 -12.35 81.61
C SER A 50 -16.94 -12.33 82.04
N PHE A 51 -16.06 -12.26 81.05
CA PHE A 51 -14.62 -12.20 81.21
C PHE A 51 -14.06 -11.31 80.10
N SER A 52 -13.15 -10.41 80.44
CA SER A 52 -12.39 -9.61 79.48
C SER A 52 -10.95 -9.49 79.93
N VAL A 53 -10.03 -9.59 78.98
CA VAL A 53 -8.63 -9.20 79.14
C VAL A 53 -8.30 -8.27 77.99
N ALA A 54 -7.70 -7.14 78.26
CA ALA A 54 -7.21 -6.22 77.23
C ALA A 54 -5.77 -5.81 77.57
N ALA A 55 -4.89 -5.79 76.57
CA ALA A 55 -3.51 -5.37 76.73
C ALA A 55 -3.15 -4.35 75.65
N THR A 56 -2.43 -3.30 76.04
CA THR A 56 -1.89 -2.27 75.15
C THR A 56 -0.37 -2.21 75.33
N ILE A 57 0.36 -2.22 74.21
CA ILE A 57 1.81 -2.03 74.15
C ILE A 57 2.06 -0.88 73.16
N ASN A 58 2.69 0.19 73.61
CA ASN A 58 3.12 1.33 72.80
C ASN A 58 4.65 1.28 72.63
N LEU A 59 5.11 1.56 71.42
CA LEU A 59 6.52 1.74 71.09
C LEU A 59 6.83 3.24 71.14
N HIS A 60 7.41 3.67 72.25
CA HIS A 60 7.80 5.07 72.47
C HIS A 60 9.10 5.39 71.71
N PRO A 61 9.12 6.38 70.79
CA PRO A 61 10.38 6.83 70.19
C PRO A 61 11.31 7.45 71.25
N PRO A 62 12.65 7.38 71.07
CA PRO A 62 13.58 8.01 72.01
C PRO A 62 13.36 9.53 72.05
N PRO A 63 13.41 10.18 73.23
CA PRO A 63 13.26 11.63 73.32
C PRO A 63 14.34 12.31 72.48
N ALA A 64 13.93 13.16 71.53
CA ALA A 64 14.83 13.86 70.62
C ALA A 64 15.95 14.56 71.41
N ALA A 65 17.20 14.21 71.11
CA ALA A 65 18.33 15.02 71.57
C ALA A 65 18.19 16.40 70.91
N ALA A 66 18.23 17.47 71.72
CA ALA A 66 18.16 18.83 71.20
C ALA A 66 19.31 19.07 70.19
N ASP A 67 18.97 19.11 68.91
CA ASP A 67 19.86 19.50 67.83
C ASP A 67 20.14 21.02 67.94
N PRO A 68 21.40 21.48 68.03
CA PRO A 68 21.72 22.90 68.09
C PRO A 68 21.33 23.71 66.84
N ASP A 69 21.07 23.05 65.70
CA ASP A 69 20.93 23.74 64.39
C ASP A 69 19.49 23.91 63.88
N ASN A 70 18.47 23.57 64.69
CA ASN A 70 17.06 23.93 64.44
C ASN A 70 16.56 23.57 63.02
N GLN A 71 17.08 22.50 62.43
CA GLN A 71 16.48 21.89 61.23
C GLN A 71 15.33 20.97 61.66
N PRO A 72 14.16 21.03 61.00
CA PRO A 72 13.10 20.06 61.25
C PRO A 72 13.62 18.67 60.87
N SER A 73 13.65 17.75 61.83
CA SER A 73 13.87 16.33 61.56
C SER A 73 12.74 15.82 60.66
N PRO A 74 13.00 14.86 59.75
CA PRO A 74 11.94 14.25 58.95
C PRO A 74 10.88 13.66 59.87
N ASP A 75 9.60 13.86 59.51
CA ASP A 75 8.41 13.46 60.26
C ASP A 75 8.48 11.99 60.72
N PHE A 76 9.01 11.77 61.92
CA PHE A 76 8.76 10.53 62.64
C PHE A 76 7.37 10.66 63.25
N ASN A 77 6.50 9.70 62.95
CA ASN A 77 5.14 9.63 63.47
C ASN A 77 5.16 9.82 65.00
N GLU A 78 4.68 10.97 65.49
CA GLU A 78 4.82 11.38 66.91
C GLU A 78 4.10 10.43 67.87
N ASP A 79 3.15 9.63 67.35
CA ASP A 79 2.31 8.74 68.16
C ASP A 79 2.93 7.37 68.48
N GLY A 80 4.03 6.97 67.82
CA GLY A 80 4.64 5.65 68.02
C GLY A 80 3.75 4.47 67.59
N GLY A 81 4.33 3.30 67.32
CA GLY A 81 3.54 2.11 66.97
C GLY A 81 2.82 1.56 68.20
N PHE A 82 1.51 1.29 68.14
CA PHE A 82 0.78 0.66 69.24
C PHE A 82 0.17 -0.69 68.84
N LEU A 83 0.21 -1.65 69.76
CA LEU A 83 -0.42 -2.96 69.66
C LEU A 83 -1.46 -3.07 70.76
N PHE A 84 -2.73 -3.20 70.38
CA PHE A 84 -3.82 -3.52 71.31
C PHE A 84 -4.38 -4.90 70.99
N ALA A 85 -4.63 -5.70 72.03
CA ALA A 85 -5.35 -6.95 71.90
C ALA A 85 -6.32 -7.11 73.07
N SER A 86 -7.58 -7.45 72.79
CA SER A 86 -8.54 -7.86 73.81
C SER A 86 -9.16 -9.22 73.51
N VAL A 87 -9.51 -9.93 74.58
CA VAL A 87 -10.23 -11.19 74.57
C VAL A 87 -11.38 -11.05 75.55
N GLU A 88 -12.60 -11.13 75.05
CA GLU A 88 -13.84 -11.00 75.81
C GLU A 88 -14.66 -12.28 75.66
N TYR A 89 -15.36 -12.67 76.70
CA TYR A 89 -16.32 -13.76 76.70
C TYR A 89 -17.58 -13.31 77.43
N GLU A 90 -18.73 -13.50 76.82
CA GLU A 90 -20.03 -13.33 77.45
C GLU A 90 -20.90 -14.54 77.15
N LYS A 91 -21.50 -15.16 78.16
CA LYS A 91 -22.29 -16.40 78.00
C LYS A 91 -23.38 -16.32 76.91
N ALA A 92 -23.94 -15.14 76.66
CA ALA A 92 -24.97 -14.93 75.64
C ALA A 92 -24.40 -14.69 74.22
N GLN A 93 -23.17 -14.16 74.11
CA GLN A 93 -22.58 -13.70 72.85
C GLN A 93 -21.36 -14.53 72.40
N GLY A 94 -20.81 -15.40 73.25
CA GLY A 94 -19.62 -16.21 72.97
C GLY A 94 -18.31 -15.46 73.21
N TRP A 95 -17.24 -15.84 72.51
CA TRP A 95 -15.94 -15.16 72.60
C TRP A 95 -15.82 -14.06 71.54
N THR A 96 -15.30 -12.90 71.92
CA THR A 96 -14.92 -11.81 71.02
C THR A 96 -13.43 -11.53 71.20
N LEU A 97 -12.63 -11.56 70.13
CA LEU A 97 -11.23 -11.13 70.18
C LEU A 97 -11.08 -9.88 69.31
N THR A 98 -10.48 -8.83 69.85
CA THR A 98 -10.22 -7.59 69.14
C THR A 98 -8.72 -7.35 69.06
N GLY A 99 -8.23 -6.86 67.93
CA GLY A 99 -6.83 -6.48 67.75
C GLY A 99 -6.70 -5.18 66.98
N LEU A 100 -5.70 -4.36 67.30
CA LEU A 100 -5.31 -3.21 66.49
C LEU A 100 -3.87 -3.38 66.02
N LEU A 101 -3.65 -3.18 64.73
CA LEU A 101 -2.34 -3.22 64.07
C LEU A 101 -2.18 -1.99 63.17
N SER A 102 -0.95 -1.58 62.90
CA SER A 102 -0.62 -0.51 61.96
C SER A 102 0.56 -0.91 61.08
N ASP A 103 0.68 -0.27 59.91
CA ASP A 103 1.80 -0.41 58.96
C ASP A 103 2.07 -1.87 58.51
N ILE A 104 1.02 -2.58 58.10
CA ILE A 104 1.10 -3.94 57.56
C ILE A 104 0.67 -3.97 56.10
N ASN A 105 0.88 -5.09 55.39
CA ASN A 105 0.26 -5.33 54.09
C ASN A 105 -0.68 -6.54 54.14
N PHE A 106 -1.51 -6.74 53.11
CA PHE A 106 -2.35 -7.94 53.03
C PHE A 106 -1.55 -9.25 52.93
N GLY A 107 -0.28 -9.20 52.51
CA GLY A 107 0.65 -10.32 52.56
C GLY A 107 0.87 -10.84 53.99
N ASP A 108 0.86 -9.95 54.98
CA ASP A 108 0.97 -10.29 56.40
C ASP A 108 -0.33 -10.91 56.94
N LEU A 109 -1.45 -10.67 56.26
CA LEU A 109 -2.79 -11.17 56.59
C LEU A 109 -3.14 -12.50 55.89
N LEU A 110 -2.24 -13.08 55.10
CA LEU A 110 -2.54 -14.28 54.30
C LEU A 110 -3.00 -15.48 55.15
N THR A 111 -2.52 -15.60 56.38
CA THR A 111 -2.91 -16.69 57.28
C THR A 111 -4.40 -16.68 57.64
N PHE A 112 -5.10 -15.57 57.39
CA PHE A 112 -6.53 -15.45 57.61
C PHE A 112 -7.40 -16.00 56.46
N PHE A 113 -6.79 -16.36 55.34
CA PHE A 113 -7.47 -16.96 54.19
C PHE A 113 -7.20 -18.46 54.11
N HIS A 114 -8.12 -19.22 53.50
CA HIS A 114 -7.93 -20.65 53.30
C HIS A 114 -6.68 -20.94 52.45
N SER A 115 -5.99 -22.05 52.72
CA SER A 115 -4.69 -22.39 52.10
C SER A 115 -4.72 -22.51 50.57
N ASP A 116 -5.89 -22.82 50.00
CA ASP A 116 -6.14 -22.88 48.55
C ASP A 116 -6.34 -21.50 47.91
N GLU A 117 -6.59 -20.46 48.70
CA GLU A 117 -6.85 -19.07 48.26
C GLU A 117 -5.67 -18.14 48.53
N GLN A 118 -4.79 -18.48 49.48
CA GLN A 118 -3.66 -17.64 49.88
C GLN A 118 -2.76 -17.19 48.73
N SER A 119 -2.54 -18.03 47.72
CA SER A 119 -1.77 -17.60 46.55
C SER A 119 -2.49 -16.52 45.75
N GLN A 120 -3.81 -16.66 45.56
CA GLN A 120 -4.60 -15.70 44.77
C GLN A 120 -4.69 -14.35 45.48
N VAL A 121 -4.90 -14.37 46.81
CA VAL A 121 -4.94 -13.18 47.65
C VAL A 121 -3.58 -12.48 47.67
N LYS A 122 -2.49 -13.25 47.75
CA LYS A 122 -1.13 -12.70 47.67
C LYS A 122 -0.88 -12.01 46.34
N ASP A 123 -1.25 -12.66 45.23
CA ASP A 123 -0.97 -12.17 43.88
C ASP A 123 -1.77 -10.91 43.52
N ILE A 124 -2.92 -10.65 44.18
CA ILE A 124 -3.81 -9.50 43.90
C ILE A 124 -3.72 -8.40 44.97
N LEU A 125 -3.73 -8.75 46.25
CA LEU A 125 -3.80 -7.78 47.36
C LEU A 125 -2.48 -7.61 48.09
N GLY A 126 -1.52 -8.52 47.93
CA GLY A 126 -0.33 -8.61 48.78
C GLY A 126 0.59 -7.38 48.79
N ALA A 127 0.54 -6.56 47.73
CA ALA A 127 1.30 -5.32 47.62
C ALA A 127 0.61 -4.10 48.26
N ILE A 128 -0.68 -4.22 48.62
CA ILE A 128 -1.47 -3.10 49.14
C ILE A 128 -1.19 -2.90 50.64
N THR A 129 -0.80 -1.69 50.99
CA THR A 129 -0.46 -1.28 52.35
C THR A 129 -1.71 -0.92 53.15
N ILE A 130 -1.75 -1.35 54.42
CA ILE A 130 -2.78 -1.03 55.40
C ILE A 130 -2.10 -0.23 56.52
N LYS A 131 -2.45 1.06 56.61
CA LYS A 131 -1.91 2.01 57.59
C LYS A 131 -2.39 1.68 58.99
N SER A 132 -3.67 1.38 59.13
CA SER A 132 -4.30 1.03 60.41
C SER A 132 -5.35 -0.06 60.19
N ILE A 133 -5.51 -0.98 61.13
CA ILE A 133 -6.55 -2.01 61.10
C ILE A 133 -7.03 -2.30 62.52
N SER A 134 -8.34 -2.36 62.67
CA SER A 134 -9.05 -2.83 63.86
C SER A 134 -9.78 -4.11 63.48
N LEU A 135 -9.29 -5.25 63.96
CA LEU A 135 -9.83 -6.57 63.68
C LEU A 135 -10.69 -7.06 64.84
N THR A 136 -11.79 -7.74 64.52
CA THR A 136 -12.75 -8.31 65.47
C THR A 136 -13.12 -9.73 65.04
N TYR A 137 -12.80 -10.71 65.88
CA TYR A 137 -13.26 -12.08 65.78
C TYR A 137 -14.43 -12.31 66.71
N LYS A 138 -15.49 -12.95 66.22
CA LYS A 138 -16.61 -13.42 67.04
C LYS A 138 -16.76 -14.93 66.90
N TYR A 139 -16.97 -15.60 68.03
CA TYR A 139 -17.18 -17.04 68.13
C TYR A 139 -18.55 -17.32 68.72
N ASN A 140 -19.24 -18.34 68.20
CA ASN A 140 -20.46 -18.86 68.77
C ASN A 140 -20.19 -19.56 70.12
N THR A 141 -21.25 -19.82 70.89
CA THR A 141 -21.18 -20.45 72.22
C THR A 141 -20.68 -21.90 72.21
N ASP A 142 -20.66 -22.56 71.04
CA ASP A 142 -20.09 -23.91 70.83
C ASP A 142 -18.60 -23.89 70.44
N GLY A 143 -17.98 -22.70 70.35
CA GLY A 143 -16.60 -22.52 69.93
C GLY A 143 -16.39 -22.49 68.41
N SER A 144 -17.45 -22.59 67.60
CA SER A 144 -17.37 -22.37 66.15
C SER A 144 -17.22 -20.87 65.83
N LEU A 145 -16.46 -20.55 64.79
CA LEU A 145 -16.27 -19.17 64.33
C LEU A 145 -17.61 -18.61 63.77
N SER A 146 -18.03 -17.41 64.20
CA SER A 146 -19.25 -16.78 63.71
C SER A 146 -18.98 -15.77 62.60
N THR A 147 -18.18 -14.74 62.89
CA THR A 147 -17.74 -13.74 61.90
C THR A 147 -16.32 -13.29 62.22
N PHE A 148 -15.59 -12.90 61.19
CA PHE A 148 -14.31 -12.22 61.31
C PHE A 148 -14.37 -10.97 60.44
N ASP A 149 -14.30 -9.81 61.09
CA ASP A 149 -14.48 -8.52 60.45
C ASP A 149 -13.31 -7.60 60.82
N PHE A 150 -12.87 -6.75 59.91
CA PHE A 150 -11.94 -5.69 60.26
C PHE A 150 -12.20 -4.41 59.47
N ILE A 151 -11.92 -3.28 60.11
CA ILE A 151 -12.04 -1.95 59.52
C ILE A 151 -10.68 -1.27 59.65
N GLY A 152 -10.28 -0.46 58.69
CA GLY A 152 -8.98 0.18 58.72
C GLY A 152 -8.81 1.28 57.70
N ASP A 153 -7.59 1.78 57.60
CA ASP A 153 -7.18 2.74 56.57
C ASP A 153 -6.17 2.07 55.65
N LEU A 154 -6.48 2.07 54.36
CA LEU A 154 -5.70 1.47 53.29
C LEU A 154 -5.02 2.57 52.48
N LEU A 155 -3.74 2.39 52.19
CA LEU A 155 -2.94 3.36 51.46
C LEU A 155 -2.59 2.81 50.07
N ILE A 156 -3.07 3.47 49.03
CA ILE A 156 -2.70 3.19 47.63
C ILE A 156 -2.06 4.46 47.07
N ALA A 157 -0.80 4.36 46.65
CA ALA A 157 0.07 5.51 46.40
C ALA A 157 0.06 6.44 47.64
N ASP A 158 -0.50 7.64 47.53
CA ASP A 158 -0.65 8.62 48.62
C ASP A 158 -2.12 8.85 49.02
N VAL A 159 -3.06 8.05 48.49
CA VAL A 159 -4.50 8.19 48.74
C VAL A 159 -4.95 7.23 49.83
N GLU A 160 -5.65 7.74 50.84
CA GLU A 160 -6.17 6.94 51.96
C GLU A 160 -7.61 6.50 51.68
N PHE A 161 -7.88 5.22 51.92
CA PHE A 161 -9.17 4.57 51.73
C PHE A 161 -9.65 3.98 53.04
N ALA A 162 -10.91 4.22 53.42
CA ALA A 162 -11.49 3.45 54.51
C ALA A 162 -11.77 2.03 54.02
N LEU A 163 -11.17 1.06 54.70
CA LEU A 163 -11.21 -0.36 54.42
C LEU A 163 -12.24 -1.05 55.31
N GLN A 164 -13.00 -1.97 54.74
CA GLN A 164 -13.86 -2.90 55.43
C GLN A 164 -13.65 -4.31 54.86
N PHE A 165 -13.37 -5.26 55.75
CA PHE A 165 -13.35 -6.66 55.45
C PHE A 165 -14.40 -7.38 56.28
N SER A 166 -15.05 -8.36 55.67
CA SER A 166 -15.98 -9.25 56.36
C SER A 166 -15.81 -10.69 55.90
N HIS A 167 -15.87 -11.63 56.84
CA HIS A 167 -15.76 -13.06 56.60
C HIS A 167 -16.85 -13.80 57.38
N SER A 168 -17.79 -14.42 56.66
CA SER A 168 -19.02 -15.05 57.19
C SER A 168 -18.92 -16.56 57.42
N GLY A 169 -17.72 -17.14 57.24
CA GLY A 169 -17.47 -18.58 57.41
C GLY A 169 -17.67 -19.41 56.13
N THR A 170 -18.46 -18.91 55.17
CA THR A 170 -18.63 -19.53 53.83
C THR A 170 -18.08 -18.67 52.69
N GLY A 171 -17.67 -17.44 52.97
CA GLY A 171 -17.09 -16.50 52.00
C GLY A 171 -16.64 -15.20 52.68
N TRP A 172 -15.85 -14.43 51.96
CA TRP A 172 -15.29 -13.16 52.41
C TRP A 172 -15.36 -12.08 51.34
N GLU A 173 -15.34 -10.83 51.77
CA GLU A 173 -15.38 -9.65 50.91
C GLU A 173 -14.50 -8.54 51.50
N VAL A 174 -13.70 -7.91 50.63
CA VAL A 174 -12.93 -6.69 50.91
C VAL A 174 -13.60 -5.53 50.17
N LYS A 175 -13.90 -4.43 50.87
CA LYS A 175 -14.34 -3.17 50.29
C LYS A 175 -13.46 -2.04 50.77
N ALA A 176 -13.11 -1.11 49.90
CA ALA A 176 -12.51 0.15 50.33
C ALA A 176 -13.10 1.31 49.54
N ALA A 177 -13.34 2.43 50.20
CA ALA A 177 -13.87 3.65 49.61
C ALA A 177 -12.98 4.84 49.98
N LEU A 178 -12.92 5.83 49.10
CA LEU A 178 -12.09 7.02 49.30
C LEU A 178 -12.32 7.64 50.69
N GLY A 179 -11.25 7.77 51.47
CA GLY A 179 -11.24 8.38 52.80
C GLY A 179 -10.65 9.79 52.78
N ALA A 180 -9.37 9.90 52.39
CA ALA A 180 -8.66 11.18 52.23
C ALA A 180 -7.88 11.21 50.91
N SER A 181 -7.81 12.39 50.29
CA SER A 181 -7.29 12.57 48.94
C SER A 181 -5.90 13.20 48.90
N ALA A 182 -5.12 12.75 47.92
CA ALA A 182 -3.82 13.29 47.55
C ALA A 182 -3.70 13.34 46.02
N ASP A 183 -2.85 14.23 45.51
CA ASP A 183 -2.52 14.29 44.09
C ASP A 183 -1.72 13.04 43.68
N CYS A 184 -2.23 12.28 42.72
CA CYS A 184 -1.53 11.12 42.16
C CYS A 184 -1.89 10.89 40.68
N THR A 185 -1.08 10.11 39.97
CA THR A 185 -1.39 9.66 38.61
C THR A 185 -2.05 8.28 38.62
N LEU A 186 -2.72 7.92 37.53
CA LEU A 186 -3.27 6.57 37.36
C LEU A 186 -2.17 5.51 37.45
N VAL A 187 -0.96 5.78 36.94
CA VAL A 187 0.17 4.86 37.01
C VAL A 187 0.63 4.65 38.45
N ASP A 188 0.63 5.68 39.29
CA ASP A 188 0.99 5.55 40.70
C ASP A 188 0.02 4.61 41.45
N ILE A 189 -1.28 4.75 41.18
CA ILE A 189 -2.32 3.85 41.72
C ILE A 189 -2.11 2.41 41.22
N LEU A 190 -1.93 2.22 39.91
CA LEU A 190 -1.73 0.89 39.33
C LEU A 190 -0.43 0.25 39.83
N ALA A 191 0.64 1.04 40.01
CA ALA A 191 1.91 0.58 40.56
C ALA A 191 1.78 0.15 42.02
N SER A 192 1.05 0.92 42.84
CA SER A 192 0.81 0.57 44.24
C SER A 192 -0.08 -0.67 44.40
N ILE A 193 -1.01 -0.92 43.48
CA ILE A 193 -1.86 -2.12 43.51
C ILE A 193 -1.11 -3.36 42.99
N CYS A 194 -0.29 -3.19 41.95
CA CYS A 194 0.34 -4.33 41.25
C CYS A 194 1.77 -4.65 41.72
N GLY A 195 2.42 -3.76 42.47
CA GLY A 195 3.79 -3.96 42.95
C GLY A 195 4.82 -4.05 41.81
N ASP A 196 5.83 -4.92 41.97
CA ASP A 196 6.92 -5.10 40.99
C ASP A 196 6.44 -5.50 39.59
N ASP A 197 5.25 -6.12 39.48
CA ASP A 197 4.64 -6.47 38.20
C ASP A 197 4.28 -5.25 37.35
N ALA A 198 4.11 -4.07 37.97
CA ALA A 198 3.75 -2.84 37.26
C ALA A 198 4.83 -2.38 36.26
N GLN A 199 6.08 -2.76 36.47
CA GLN A 199 7.18 -2.46 35.55
C GLN A 199 7.07 -3.22 34.21
N SER A 200 6.21 -4.23 34.13
CA SER A 200 5.93 -4.97 32.89
C SER A 200 4.74 -4.41 32.08
N PHE A 201 4.09 -3.34 32.56
CA PHE A 201 2.95 -2.75 31.86
C PHE A 201 3.40 -1.97 30.63
N GLU A 202 3.15 -2.51 29.44
CA GLU A 202 3.19 -1.75 28.19
C GLU A 202 1.85 -1.01 28.00
N LEU A 203 1.60 -0.01 28.85
CA LEU A 203 0.47 0.90 28.69
C LEU A 203 0.81 1.98 27.65
N PRO A 204 -0.13 2.38 26.78
CA PRO A 204 0.10 3.52 25.91
C PRO A 204 0.38 4.80 26.69
N ASP A 205 1.31 5.63 26.21
CA ASP A 205 1.74 6.87 26.87
C ASP A 205 0.54 7.78 27.26
N PHE A 206 -0.50 7.81 26.42
CA PHE A 206 -1.70 8.62 26.67
C PHE A 206 -2.56 8.16 27.87
N ILE A 207 -2.39 6.93 28.36
CA ILE A 207 -3.01 6.44 29.59
C ILE A 207 -2.12 6.72 30.80
N GLY A 208 -0.80 6.62 30.61
CA GLY A 208 0.18 6.75 31.68
C GLY A 208 0.19 8.13 32.35
N ASP A 209 -0.07 9.18 31.56
CA ASP A 209 -0.01 10.57 32.01
C ASP A 209 -1.33 11.10 32.63
N ILE A 210 -2.33 10.25 32.86
CA ILE A 210 -3.62 10.67 33.43
C ILE A 210 -3.44 11.09 34.90
N LYS A 211 -3.61 12.40 35.16
CA LYS A 211 -3.65 12.97 36.51
C LYS A 211 -5.06 12.86 37.09
N LEU A 212 -5.17 12.32 38.30
CA LEU A 212 -6.45 12.18 38.98
C LEU A 212 -6.64 13.36 39.93
N ASN A 213 -7.59 14.24 39.62
CA ASN A 213 -7.97 15.32 40.52
C ASN A 213 -9.04 14.81 41.49
N ILE A 214 -8.59 14.20 42.58
CA ILE A 214 -9.47 13.58 43.58
C ILE A 214 -10.04 14.68 44.48
N PRO A 215 -11.37 14.75 44.68
CA PRO A 215 -11.99 15.78 45.52
C PRO A 215 -11.38 15.84 46.92
N HIS A 216 -11.09 17.05 47.41
CA HIS A 216 -10.39 17.25 48.69
C HIS A 216 -11.24 17.12 49.97
N ASP A 217 -12.56 17.05 49.84
CA ASP A 217 -13.46 16.91 51.00
C ASP A 217 -14.83 16.41 50.56
N GLY A 218 -15.32 15.33 51.18
CA GLY A 218 -16.67 14.83 50.98
C GLY A 218 -17.05 13.83 52.07
N ASP A 219 -18.25 13.98 52.62
CA ASP A 219 -18.81 12.97 53.51
C ASP A 219 -18.90 11.62 52.77
N MET A 220 -18.41 10.55 53.39
CA MET A 220 -18.52 9.18 52.88
C MET A 220 -19.97 8.86 52.48
N PRO A 221 -20.23 8.37 51.26
CA PRO A 221 -21.58 8.03 50.84
C PRO A 221 -22.15 6.88 51.67
N SER A 222 -23.47 6.88 51.86
CA SER A 222 -24.18 5.82 52.61
C SER A 222 -24.04 4.44 51.98
N ASN A 223 -23.72 4.38 50.68
CA ASN A 223 -23.33 3.19 49.95
C ASN A 223 -21.91 3.40 49.41
N TRP A 224 -20.96 2.58 49.84
CA TRP A 224 -19.54 2.71 49.51
C TRP A 224 -19.25 2.58 48.00
N ALA A 225 -20.10 1.86 47.28
CA ALA A 225 -20.00 1.72 45.82
C ALA A 225 -20.27 3.04 45.07
N ASP A 226 -20.91 4.02 45.71
CA ASP A 226 -21.14 5.35 45.15
C ASP A 226 -19.96 6.31 45.43
N SER A 227 -18.88 5.82 46.05
CA SER A 227 -17.68 6.62 46.30
C SER A 227 -16.95 6.95 45.00
N PRO A 228 -16.33 8.16 44.88
CA PRO A 228 -15.57 8.54 43.68
C PRO A 228 -14.46 7.55 43.32
N ILE A 229 -13.90 6.87 44.33
CA ILE A 229 -13.03 5.73 44.12
C ILE A 229 -13.49 4.60 45.05
N TYR A 230 -13.83 3.47 44.43
CA TYR A 230 -14.31 2.28 45.12
C TYR A 230 -13.49 1.07 44.71
N LEU A 231 -13.06 0.29 45.70
CA LEU A 231 -12.32 -0.94 45.53
C LEU A 231 -13.15 -2.07 46.13
N SER A 232 -13.23 -3.19 45.40
CA SER A 232 -13.78 -4.42 45.93
C SER A 232 -12.97 -5.64 45.50
N CYS A 233 -12.87 -6.62 46.38
CA CYS A 233 -12.31 -7.92 46.06
C CYS A 233 -13.19 -9.00 46.67
N ALA A 234 -13.66 -9.91 45.83
CA ALA A 234 -14.55 -10.99 46.24
C ALA A 234 -14.29 -12.25 45.42
N LYS A 235 -14.57 -13.40 46.04
CA LYS A 235 -14.56 -14.70 45.37
C LYS A 235 -15.98 -15.08 44.93
N PRO A 236 -16.24 -15.34 43.64
CA PRO A 236 -17.53 -15.86 43.19
C PRO A 236 -17.83 -17.24 43.80
N SER A 237 -19.11 -17.53 44.08
CA SER A 237 -19.53 -18.73 44.84
C SER A 237 -19.32 -20.09 44.14
N ALA A 238 -18.75 -20.13 42.93
CA ALA A 238 -18.62 -21.36 42.14
C ALA A 238 -17.25 -22.06 42.32
N PRO A 239 -17.20 -23.41 42.35
CA PRO A 239 -15.94 -24.16 42.50
C PRO A 239 -14.96 -23.89 41.34
N GLY A 240 -13.73 -23.48 41.67
CA GLY A 240 -12.68 -23.20 40.67
C GLY A 240 -12.75 -21.80 40.03
N SER A 241 -13.65 -20.92 40.50
CA SER A 241 -13.73 -19.52 40.03
C SER A 241 -12.49 -18.70 40.39
N PRO A 242 -12.08 -17.75 39.52
CA PRO A 242 -11.00 -16.82 39.82
C PRO A 242 -11.41 -15.88 40.95
N LEU A 243 -10.42 -15.41 41.71
CA LEU A 243 -10.58 -14.25 42.57
C LEU A 243 -10.64 -13.00 41.69
N ILE A 244 -11.66 -12.15 41.88
CA ILE A 244 -11.87 -10.95 41.06
C ILE A 244 -11.65 -9.72 41.95
N PHE A 245 -10.72 -8.87 41.53
CA PHE A 245 -10.49 -7.54 42.09
C PHE A 245 -10.99 -6.49 41.12
N VAL A 246 -11.68 -5.49 41.66
CA VAL A 246 -12.29 -4.39 40.91
C VAL A 246 -11.90 -3.08 41.60
N LEU A 247 -11.30 -2.18 40.84
CA LEU A 247 -11.12 -0.78 41.20
C LEU A 247 -11.97 0.05 40.24
N GLN A 248 -12.93 0.80 40.77
CA GLN A 248 -13.76 1.75 40.04
C GLN A 248 -13.36 3.17 40.42
N ILE A 249 -13.11 4.01 39.42
CA ILE A 249 -12.84 5.44 39.57
C ILE A 249 -13.91 6.20 38.78
N THR A 250 -14.69 7.02 39.48
CA THR A 250 -15.73 7.88 38.92
C THR A 250 -15.49 9.32 39.37
N LEU A 251 -14.86 10.13 38.51
CA LEU A 251 -14.49 11.51 38.78
C LEU A 251 -15.04 12.45 37.71
N GLY A 252 -16.19 13.09 37.98
CA GLY A 252 -16.89 13.88 36.95
C GLY A 252 -17.34 12.98 35.80
N ASP A 253 -16.85 13.25 34.59
CA ASP A 253 -17.13 12.45 33.38
C ASP A 253 -16.15 11.26 33.19
N LEU A 254 -15.10 11.17 34.00
CA LEU A 254 -14.15 10.06 33.96
C LEU A 254 -14.77 8.83 34.64
N HIS A 255 -15.06 7.79 33.85
CA HIS A 255 -15.46 6.47 34.32
C HIS A 255 -14.42 5.43 33.93
N LEU A 256 -13.63 4.98 34.91
CA LEU A 256 -12.57 4.00 34.74
C LEU A 256 -12.82 2.77 35.62
N THR A 257 -12.56 1.59 35.07
CA THR A 257 -12.58 0.34 35.83
C THR A 257 -11.31 -0.46 35.55
N PHE A 258 -10.57 -0.77 36.60
CA PHE A 258 -9.43 -1.67 36.56
C PHE A 258 -9.78 -3.00 37.23
N LEU A 259 -9.40 -4.10 36.58
CA LEU A 259 -9.78 -5.45 36.94
C LEU A 259 -8.55 -6.36 37.04
N GLN A 260 -8.53 -7.24 38.04
CA GLN A 260 -7.58 -8.35 38.10
C GLN A 260 -8.26 -9.68 38.38
N LEU A 261 -7.83 -10.72 37.68
CA LEU A 261 -8.29 -12.09 37.84
C LEU A 261 -7.11 -13.01 38.18
N SER A 262 -7.21 -13.70 39.32
CA SER A 262 -6.21 -14.68 39.75
C SER A 262 -6.83 -16.06 39.99
N TYR A 263 -6.18 -17.09 39.47
CA TYR A 263 -6.66 -18.47 39.49
C TYR A 263 -6.01 -19.30 40.61
N PRO A 264 -6.75 -20.26 41.19
CA PRO A 264 -6.18 -21.12 42.22
C PRO A 264 -5.07 -21.98 41.61
N LYS A 265 -3.94 -22.12 42.32
CA LYS A 265 -2.84 -22.98 41.87
C LYS A 265 -3.35 -24.43 41.78
N SER A 266 -3.51 -24.94 40.57
CA SER A 266 -3.85 -26.35 40.35
C SER A 266 -2.86 -27.25 41.09
N ALA A 267 -3.35 -28.26 41.80
CA ALA A 267 -2.60 -29.23 42.61
C ALA A 267 -1.58 -30.10 41.83
N SER A 268 -1.17 -29.70 40.62
CA SER A 268 -0.36 -30.47 39.67
C SER A 268 0.92 -29.74 39.20
N GLY A 269 1.49 -28.85 40.00
CA GLY A 269 2.87 -28.37 39.80
C GLY A 269 3.13 -27.57 38.51
N ARG A 270 2.10 -26.98 37.90
CA ARG A 270 2.27 -25.99 36.84
C ARG A 270 2.58 -24.61 37.44
N THR A 271 3.47 -23.88 36.78
CA THR A 271 3.93 -22.53 37.10
C THR A 271 2.77 -21.60 37.46
N ALA A 272 2.98 -20.74 38.47
CA ALA A 272 2.01 -19.73 38.90
C ALA A 272 1.49 -18.97 37.67
N GLN A 273 0.17 -18.98 37.45
CA GLN A 273 -0.42 -18.11 36.44
C GLN A 273 -0.38 -16.69 36.99
N THR A 274 0.36 -15.82 36.31
CA THR A 274 0.31 -14.37 36.52
C THR A 274 -1.13 -13.88 36.37
N PRO A 275 -1.60 -12.94 37.22
CA PRO A 275 -2.96 -12.41 37.11
C PRO A 275 -3.26 -11.86 35.72
N LYS A 276 -4.46 -12.15 35.20
CA LYS A 276 -4.98 -11.46 34.02
C LYS A 276 -5.53 -10.10 34.45
N ARG A 277 -5.29 -9.06 33.65
CA ARG A 277 -5.66 -7.68 34.01
C ARG A 277 -6.45 -7.03 32.88
N ALA A 278 -7.36 -6.14 33.24
CA ALA A 278 -8.07 -5.30 32.28
C ALA A 278 -8.18 -3.86 32.79
N LEU A 279 -7.98 -2.88 31.93
CA LEU A 279 -8.27 -1.48 32.20
C LEU A 279 -9.29 -0.98 31.19
N MET A 280 -10.45 -0.53 31.65
CA MET A 280 -11.58 -0.13 30.83
C MET A 280 -11.94 1.34 31.07
N PHE A 281 -12.20 2.06 29.98
CA PHE A 281 -12.88 3.35 29.98
C PHE A 281 -14.14 3.23 29.14
N SER A 282 -15.27 3.73 29.65
CA SER A 282 -16.56 3.67 28.95
C SER A 282 -17.11 5.06 28.70
N PHE A 283 -17.51 5.31 27.45
CA PHE A 283 -18.08 6.58 27.00
C PHE A 283 -19.48 6.34 26.44
N THR A 284 -20.51 6.86 27.11
CA THR A 284 -21.94 6.72 26.71
C THR A 284 -22.42 7.87 25.82
N HIS A 285 -21.66 8.96 25.70
CA HIS A 285 -21.97 10.11 24.84
C HIS A 285 -20.74 10.50 24.01
N VAL A 286 -20.43 9.69 22.99
CA VAL A 286 -19.17 9.77 22.24
C VAL A 286 -19.15 10.88 21.19
N LEU A 287 -20.30 11.25 20.61
CA LEU A 287 -20.34 12.35 19.66
C LEU A 287 -21.25 13.45 20.18
N PRO A 288 -20.81 14.71 20.15
CA PRO A 288 -21.70 15.83 20.35
C PRO A 288 -22.72 15.87 19.22
N SER A 289 -23.78 16.64 19.42
CA SER A 289 -24.65 17.04 18.32
C SER A 289 -23.83 17.80 17.27
N LEU A 290 -23.51 17.15 16.16
CA LEU A 290 -22.74 17.73 15.07
C LEU A 290 -23.67 18.58 14.19
N GLU A 291 -23.33 19.84 13.98
CA GLU A 291 -23.92 20.63 12.91
C GLU A 291 -23.15 20.33 11.62
N ILE A 292 -23.76 19.53 10.75
CA ILE A 292 -23.19 19.20 9.46
C ILE A 292 -23.77 20.19 8.43
N PRO A 293 -22.94 20.94 7.71
CA PRO A 293 -23.41 21.78 6.61
C PRO A 293 -24.28 20.96 5.64
N VAL A 294 -25.43 21.50 5.20
CA VAL A 294 -26.46 20.85 4.34
C VAL A 294 -27.40 19.85 5.06
N VAL A 295 -26.94 19.16 6.10
CA VAL A 295 -27.73 18.15 6.84
C VAL A 295 -28.48 18.72 8.04
N GLY A 296 -27.90 19.73 8.70
CA GLY A 296 -28.41 20.29 9.95
C GLY A 296 -27.87 19.55 11.18
N LYS A 297 -28.67 19.51 12.25
CA LYS A 297 -28.30 18.90 13.53
C LYS A 297 -28.40 17.38 13.43
N LEU A 298 -27.27 16.67 13.51
CA LEU A 298 -27.24 15.20 13.53
C LEU A 298 -27.26 14.71 14.98
N ASP A 299 -28.27 13.90 15.31
CA ASP A 299 -28.31 13.16 16.58
C ASP A 299 -27.25 12.03 16.56
N ASN A 300 -26.68 11.70 17.72
CA ASN A 300 -25.52 10.83 17.82
C ASN A 300 -25.74 9.46 17.13
N PRO A 301 -24.97 9.12 16.07
CA PRO A 301 -25.15 7.87 15.34
C PRO A 301 -24.70 6.62 16.11
N ILE A 302 -23.87 6.81 17.15
CA ILE A 302 -23.31 5.75 17.99
C ILE A 302 -23.81 5.85 19.42
N ASP A 303 -24.02 4.70 20.07
CA ASP A 303 -24.61 4.64 21.41
C ASP A 303 -23.54 4.56 22.51
N GLY A 304 -22.30 4.16 22.17
CA GLY A 304 -21.17 4.21 23.09
C GLY A 304 -19.83 3.79 22.46
N LEU A 305 -18.74 4.05 23.17
CA LEU A 305 -17.38 3.63 22.84
C LEU A 305 -16.72 3.13 24.12
N GLN A 306 -16.03 2.00 24.06
CA GLN A 306 -15.19 1.51 25.15
C GLN A 306 -13.73 1.44 24.69
N PHE A 307 -12.82 1.97 25.50
CA PHE A 307 -11.42 1.63 25.39
C PHE A 307 -11.10 0.56 26.41
N LEU A 308 -10.44 -0.51 25.98
CA LEU A 308 -10.06 -1.63 26.85
C LEU A 308 -8.61 -2.01 26.60
N TRP A 309 -7.82 -2.06 27.65
CA TRP A 309 -6.49 -2.69 27.64
C TRP A 309 -6.60 -4.04 28.34
N VAL A 310 -6.20 -5.10 27.66
CA VAL A 310 -6.22 -6.48 28.15
C VAL A 310 -4.79 -6.99 28.26
N HIS A 311 -4.43 -7.49 29.44
CA HIS A 311 -3.11 -8.04 29.69
C HIS A 311 -3.21 -9.48 30.21
N ASP A 312 -2.57 -10.39 29.49
CA ASP A 312 -2.39 -11.79 29.86
C ASP A 312 -0.96 -12.23 29.52
N ALA A 313 -0.14 -12.44 30.56
CA ALA A 313 1.27 -12.84 30.41
C ALA A 313 1.45 -14.34 30.14
N ASN A 314 0.37 -15.08 29.85
CA ASN A 314 0.45 -16.49 29.50
C ASN A 314 1.08 -16.70 28.12
N THR A 315 2.21 -17.42 28.07
CA THR A 315 2.92 -17.73 26.83
C THR A 315 2.57 -19.10 26.23
N THR A 316 1.69 -19.87 26.86
CA THR A 316 1.40 -21.28 26.49
C THR A 316 0.05 -21.48 25.78
N VAL A 317 -0.86 -20.52 25.92
CA VAL A 317 -2.17 -20.45 25.24
C VAL A 317 -2.26 -19.08 24.59
N ALA A 318 -3.13 -18.89 23.59
CA ALA A 318 -3.40 -17.56 23.07
C ALA A 318 -3.80 -16.61 24.21
N PRO A 319 -3.11 -15.48 24.40
CA PRO A 319 -3.34 -14.58 25.54
C PRO A 319 -4.63 -13.79 25.36
N GLY A 320 -5.44 -13.69 26.42
CA GLY A 320 -6.71 -12.93 26.41
C GLY A 320 -7.79 -13.44 27.38
N PHE A 321 -8.96 -12.81 27.37
CA PHE A 321 -10.13 -13.21 28.16
C PHE A 321 -11.10 -14.11 27.38
N THR A 322 -11.60 -15.14 28.05
CA THR A 322 -12.63 -16.05 27.53
C THR A 322 -14.05 -15.54 27.77
N GLN A 323 -15.02 -16.07 27.02
CA GLN A 323 -16.44 -15.73 27.20
C GLN A 323 -16.92 -15.96 28.65
N ALA A 324 -16.47 -17.04 29.30
CA ALA A 324 -16.84 -17.32 30.70
C ALA A 324 -16.21 -16.33 31.67
N GLU A 325 -14.97 -15.91 31.42
CA GLU A 325 -14.28 -14.88 32.20
C GLU A 325 -15.01 -13.54 32.10
N VAL A 326 -15.32 -13.08 30.88
CA VAL A 326 -16.08 -11.83 30.66
C VAL A 326 -17.47 -11.89 31.32
N SER A 327 -18.15 -13.04 31.24
CA SER A 327 -19.45 -13.23 31.90
C SER A 327 -19.35 -13.14 33.42
N ALA A 328 -18.30 -13.74 34.01
CA ALA A 328 -18.05 -13.68 35.45
C ALA A 328 -17.71 -12.25 35.89
N ILE A 329 -16.88 -11.53 35.12
CA ILE A 329 -16.55 -10.12 35.35
C ILE A 329 -17.83 -9.27 35.32
N ASN A 330 -18.63 -9.37 34.25
CA ASN A 330 -19.85 -8.58 34.10
C ASN A 330 -20.86 -8.83 35.23
N THR A 331 -20.95 -10.07 35.70
CA THR A 331 -21.83 -10.42 36.82
C THR A 331 -21.33 -9.87 38.16
N THR A 332 -20.01 -9.86 38.37
CA THR A 332 -19.40 -9.52 39.68
C THR A 332 -19.08 -8.03 39.82
N ALA A 333 -18.58 -7.39 38.76
CA ALA A 333 -18.05 -6.03 38.80
C ALA A 333 -19.06 -4.95 38.34
N PHE A 334 -20.07 -5.31 37.54
CA PHE A 334 -20.93 -4.33 36.84
C PHE A 334 -22.43 -4.53 37.12
N SER A 335 -22.80 -4.95 38.33
CA SER A 335 -24.20 -5.15 38.72
C SER A 335 -25.01 -3.84 38.64
N GLY A 336 -25.72 -3.65 37.52
CA GLY A 336 -26.52 -2.44 37.24
C GLY A 336 -25.85 -1.38 36.34
N ALA A 337 -24.65 -1.64 35.82
CA ALA A 337 -23.92 -0.77 34.90
C ALA A 337 -23.53 -1.51 33.60
N PRO A 338 -23.28 -0.82 32.47
CA PRO A 338 -22.78 -1.47 31.26
C PRO A 338 -21.40 -2.11 31.53
N GLY A 339 -21.31 -3.43 31.36
CA GLY A 339 -20.08 -4.19 31.54
C GLY A 339 -19.16 -4.14 30.32
N ILE A 340 -18.21 -5.09 30.26
CA ILE A 340 -17.34 -5.28 29.10
C ILE A 340 -18.13 -5.95 27.98
N PHE A 341 -18.18 -5.33 26.81
CA PHE A 341 -18.74 -5.92 25.59
C PHE A 341 -17.63 -6.51 24.71
N PHE A 342 -17.98 -7.44 23.85
CA PHE A 342 -17.08 -8.01 22.84
C PHE A 342 -17.87 -8.35 21.57
N ARG A 343 -17.20 -8.31 20.41
CA ARG A 343 -17.84 -8.66 19.13
C ARG A 343 -17.94 -10.18 18.98
N GLU A 344 -19.15 -10.69 18.76
CA GLU A 344 -19.34 -12.10 18.42
C GLU A 344 -18.85 -12.36 16.99
N THR A 345 -17.81 -13.18 16.85
CA THR A 345 -17.20 -13.52 15.55
C THR A 345 -17.60 -14.90 15.03
N LYS A 346 -18.34 -15.67 15.83
CA LYS A 346 -18.84 -17.02 15.48
C LYS A 346 -20.34 -17.07 15.75
N ALA A 347 -21.06 -17.85 14.94
CA ALA A 347 -22.50 -18.08 15.13
C ALA A 347 -22.86 -18.74 16.49
N THR A 348 -21.90 -19.34 17.19
CA THR A 348 -22.07 -19.83 18.56
C THR A 348 -20.74 -19.76 19.30
N THR A 349 -20.64 -18.88 20.29
CA THR A 349 -19.45 -18.70 21.14
C THR A 349 -19.50 -19.66 22.34
N THR A 350 -18.43 -20.41 22.57
CA THR A 350 -18.32 -21.34 23.72
C THR A 350 -17.63 -20.68 24.91
N SER A 351 -17.82 -21.23 26.11
CA SER A 351 -17.25 -20.69 27.37
C SER A 351 -15.73 -20.58 27.39
N THR A 352 -15.03 -21.36 26.55
CA THR A 352 -13.56 -21.40 26.46
C THR A 352 -12.99 -20.57 25.31
N ASP A 353 -13.83 -20.05 24.41
CA ASP A 353 -13.37 -19.20 23.31
C ASP A 353 -12.83 -17.88 23.88
N ILE A 354 -11.66 -17.45 23.39
CA ILE A 354 -11.11 -16.12 23.66
C ILE A 354 -11.95 -15.11 22.88
N VAL A 355 -12.56 -14.17 23.60
CA VAL A 355 -13.43 -13.14 23.04
C VAL A 355 -12.79 -11.76 23.05
N LEU A 356 -11.76 -11.57 23.87
CA LEU A 356 -10.94 -10.36 23.93
C LEU A 356 -9.47 -10.79 23.98
N ALA A 357 -8.71 -10.48 22.94
CA ALA A 357 -7.28 -10.78 22.89
C ALA A 357 -6.49 -9.88 23.85
N ALA A 358 -5.23 -10.22 24.15
CA ALA A 358 -4.34 -9.27 24.81
C ALA A 358 -3.97 -8.10 23.87
N GLY A 359 -3.83 -6.90 24.42
CA GLY A 359 -3.57 -5.66 23.68
C GLY A 359 -4.57 -4.55 24.00
N CYS A 360 -4.60 -3.51 23.16
CA CYS A 360 -5.55 -2.41 23.26
C CYS A 360 -6.70 -2.60 22.28
N HIS A 361 -7.92 -2.29 22.73
CA HIS A 361 -9.17 -2.41 22.00
C HIS A 361 -9.94 -1.09 22.04
N PHE A 362 -10.49 -0.68 20.89
CA PHE A 362 -11.59 0.27 20.82
C PHE A 362 -12.85 -0.45 20.36
N ILE A 363 -13.86 -0.50 21.23
CA ILE A 363 -15.11 -1.25 21.00
C ILE A 363 -16.25 -0.25 20.81
N LEU A 364 -16.85 -0.29 19.61
CA LEU A 364 -17.98 0.58 19.27
C LEU A 364 -19.30 -0.13 19.63
N LEU A 365 -20.13 0.55 20.41
CA LEU A 365 -21.41 0.04 20.89
C LEU A 365 -22.56 0.65 20.10
N LEU A 366 -23.48 -0.22 19.69
CA LEU A 366 -24.74 0.16 19.06
C LEU A 366 -25.90 -0.43 19.84
N ASN A 367 -26.98 0.34 19.95
CA ASN A 367 -28.24 -0.11 20.48
C ASN A 367 -29.18 -0.46 19.32
N ASP A 368 -29.41 -1.75 19.12
CA ASP A 368 -30.44 -2.23 18.21
C ASP A 368 -31.65 -2.70 19.03
N SER A 369 -32.79 -2.02 18.83
CA SER A 369 -34.09 -2.44 19.36
C SER A 369 -34.12 -2.67 20.89
N GLY A 370 -33.30 -1.94 21.65
CA GLY A 370 -33.23 -2.02 23.12
C GLY A 370 -32.12 -2.93 23.67
N THR A 371 -31.30 -3.55 22.79
CA THR A 371 -30.14 -4.36 23.19
C THR A 371 -28.85 -3.67 22.72
N VAL A 372 -27.94 -3.39 23.65
CA VAL A 372 -26.61 -2.85 23.34
C VAL A 372 -25.68 -3.99 22.96
N THR A 373 -25.05 -3.91 21.79
CA THR A 373 -24.08 -4.90 21.30
C THR A 373 -22.80 -4.21 20.82
N ALA A 374 -21.68 -4.95 20.86
CA ALA A 374 -20.43 -4.50 20.26
C ALA A 374 -20.49 -4.70 18.74
N ALA A 375 -20.68 -3.60 18.01
CA ALA A 375 -20.74 -3.61 16.56
C ALA A 375 -19.35 -3.80 15.95
N LEU A 376 -18.33 -3.24 16.60
CA LEU A 376 -16.96 -3.27 16.12
C LEU A 376 -15.96 -3.38 17.27
N ASP A 377 -14.86 -4.09 17.02
CA ASP A 377 -13.70 -4.19 17.92
C ASP A 377 -12.44 -3.91 17.08
N TYR A 378 -11.73 -2.83 17.41
CA TYR A 378 -10.49 -2.41 16.77
C TYR A 378 -9.30 -2.69 17.69
N THR A 379 -8.38 -3.56 17.27
CA THR A 379 -7.25 -4.01 18.08
C THR A 379 -5.92 -3.40 17.64
N PHE A 380 -5.07 -3.01 18.59
CA PHE A 380 -3.72 -2.48 18.34
C PHE A 380 -2.77 -2.69 19.54
N GLY A 381 -1.46 -2.52 19.33
CA GLY A 381 -0.46 -2.60 20.40
C GLY A 381 0.13 -3.99 20.68
N ASP A 382 0.13 -4.90 19.70
CA ASP A 382 0.54 -6.29 19.89
C ASP A 382 2.08 -6.48 19.89
N THR A 383 2.65 -7.04 20.96
CA THR A 383 4.07 -7.41 21.04
C THR A 383 4.35 -8.78 20.41
N LYS A 384 5.24 -8.77 19.41
CA LYS A 384 5.92 -9.93 18.80
C LYS A 384 5.05 -11.01 18.15
N LYS A 385 4.84 -10.84 16.84
CA LYS A 385 5.14 -11.90 15.87
C LYS A 385 6.16 -11.39 14.85
N THR A 386 7.38 -11.91 14.93
CA THR A 386 8.30 -11.94 13.78
C THR A 386 7.63 -12.84 12.74
N SER A 387 7.14 -12.25 11.66
CA SER A 387 6.68 -12.99 10.50
C SER A 387 7.86 -13.74 9.88
N THR A 388 7.90 -15.06 10.01
CA THR A 388 8.66 -15.88 9.07
C THR A 388 7.92 -15.86 7.75
N ASP A 389 8.55 -15.23 6.75
CA ASP A 389 8.24 -15.37 5.33
C ASP A 389 8.02 -16.84 4.98
N THR A 390 6.84 -17.14 4.44
CA THR A 390 6.66 -18.26 3.51
C THR A 390 5.58 -17.88 2.51
N ASP A 391 6.06 -17.68 1.27
CA ASP A 391 5.40 -17.76 -0.04
C ASP A 391 3.94 -17.30 -0.19
N SER A 392 3.82 -16.22 -0.96
CA SER A 392 2.64 -15.87 -1.74
C SER A 392 2.17 -17.05 -2.59
N ALA A 393 0.94 -17.50 -2.37
CA ALA A 393 0.18 -18.26 -3.35
C ALA A 393 -1.20 -17.60 -3.54
N VAL A 394 -1.42 -17.18 -4.79
CA VAL A 394 -2.66 -16.65 -5.34
C VAL A 394 -3.77 -17.70 -5.20
N ALA A 395 -4.86 -17.35 -4.50
CA ALA A 395 -6.10 -18.13 -4.52
C ALA A 395 -7.23 -17.27 -5.13
N LEU A 396 -7.77 -17.79 -6.22
CA LEU A 396 -8.83 -17.22 -7.06
C LEU A 396 -10.17 -17.16 -6.31
N ASN A 397 -10.91 -16.07 -6.53
CA ASN A 397 -12.25 -15.81 -6.01
C ASN A 397 -13.31 -16.78 -6.57
N ASP A 398 -14.15 -17.31 -5.68
CA ASP A 398 -15.43 -17.97 -5.96
C ASP A 398 -16.54 -17.15 -5.22
N PRO A 399 -17.54 -16.57 -5.90
CA PRO A 399 -18.45 -15.56 -5.33
C PRO A 399 -19.63 -16.15 -4.55
N ALA A 400 -19.41 -17.23 -3.80
CA ALA A 400 -20.47 -17.87 -3.01
C ALA A 400 -19.94 -18.53 -1.74
N LYS A 401 -19.43 -17.72 -0.79
CA LYS A 401 -19.39 -17.98 0.65
C LYS A 401 -18.72 -16.79 1.35
N VAL A 402 -19.51 -15.94 1.98
CA VAL A 402 -19.01 -15.00 3.00
C VAL A 402 -18.67 -15.85 4.22
N ASN A 403 -17.41 -16.26 4.33
CA ASN A 403 -16.85 -16.76 5.57
C ASN A 403 -16.19 -15.57 6.27
N ASP A 404 -16.90 -15.02 7.26
CA ASP A 404 -16.34 -14.12 8.26
C ASP A 404 -15.12 -14.78 8.91
N THR A 405 -13.93 -14.38 8.46
CA THR A 405 -12.66 -14.71 9.09
C THR A 405 -12.18 -13.42 9.75
N PRO A 406 -11.79 -13.43 11.04
CA PRO A 406 -11.39 -12.21 11.73
C PRO A 406 -10.15 -11.61 11.07
N SER A 407 -10.35 -10.52 10.33
CA SER A 407 -9.26 -9.66 9.87
C SER A 407 -8.65 -9.01 11.10
N GLN A 408 -7.49 -9.50 11.55
CA GLN A 408 -6.60 -8.69 12.39
C GLN A 408 -6.17 -7.49 11.53
N SER A 409 -6.67 -6.30 11.85
CA SER A 409 -6.32 -5.07 11.15
C SER A 409 -4.83 -4.78 11.35
N GLN A 410 -4.10 -4.56 10.25
CA GLN A 410 -2.75 -4.02 10.26
C GLN A 410 -2.73 -2.64 10.98
N PRO A 411 -1.61 -2.23 11.59
CA PRO A 411 -1.49 -0.90 12.20
C PRO A 411 -1.89 0.20 11.20
N GLY A 412 -2.94 0.97 11.51
CA GLY A 412 -3.46 2.04 10.66
C GLY A 412 -4.52 1.65 9.62
N GLY A 413 -4.97 0.39 9.55
CA GLY A 413 -6.12 -0.02 8.74
C GLY A 413 -7.47 0.43 9.34
N VAL A 414 -8.54 0.48 8.52
CA VAL A 414 -9.92 0.73 8.99
C VAL A 414 -10.59 -0.62 9.27
N SER A 415 -11.20 -0.79 10.45
CA SER A 415 -12.09 -1.92 10.74
C SER A 415 -13.53 -1.45 10.57
N SER A 416 -14.35 -2.15 9.79
CA SER A 416 -15.74 -1.75 9.47
C SER A 416 -16.80 -2.78 9.87
N ALA A 417 -18.02 -2.30 10.13
CA ALA A 417 -19.22 -3.09 10.39
C ALA A 417 -20.45 -2.47 9.71
N ALA A 418 -21.38 -3.31 9.26
CA ALA A 418 -22.65 -2.87 8.70
C ALA A 418 -23.60 -2.43 9.82
N VAL A 419 -24.29 -1.31 9.62
CA VAL A 419 -25.14 -0.67 10.65
C VAL A 419 -26.57 -0.40 10.17
N HIS A 420 -26.78 -0.21 8.86
CA HIS A 420 -28.10 -0.05 8.23
C HIS A 420 -29.09 0.83 9.03
N LYS A 421 -28.62 1.93 9.62
CA LYS A 421 -29.40 2.83 10.50
C LYS A 421 -29.74 4.11 9.73
N SER A 422 -30.95 4.64 9.91
CA SER A 422 -31.35 5.92 9.32
C SER A 422 -31.68 6.94 10.41
N ILE A 423 -31.08 8.12 10.31
CA ILE A 423 -31.28 9.24 11.23
C ILE A 423 -31.70 10.45 10.40
N GLY A 424 -32.97 10.82 10.51
CA GLY A 424 -33.56 11.87 9.66
C GLY A 424 -33.44 11.50 8.17
N PRO A 425 -32.92 12.41 7.31
CA PRO A 425 -32.74 12.13 5.89
C PRO A 425 -31.44 11.38 5.56
N LEU A 426 -30.58 11.09 6.55
CA LEU A 426 -29.36 10.31 6.37
C LEU A 426 -29.61 8.83 6.61
N SER A 427 -29.01 8.01 5.76
CA SER A 427 -28.90 6.57 5.90
C SER A 427 -27.44 6.18 6.02
N PHE A 428 -27.10 5.36 7.00
CA PHE A 428 -25.75 4.87 7.26
C PHE A 428 -25.69 3.39 6.88
N ALA A 429 -24.87 3.05 5.89
CA ALA A 429 -24.67 1.67 5.46
C ALA A 429 -23.69 0.95 6.41
N ASN A 430 -22.52 1.55 6.61
CA ASN A 430 -21.43 1.02 7.43
C ASN A 430 -20.88 2.09 8.38
N ILE A 431 -20.27 1.61 9.47
CA ILE A 431 -19.45 2.40 10.40
C ILE A 431 -18.08 1.73 10.51
N GLY A 432 -17.01 2.52 10.55
CA GLY A 432 -15.65 2.02 10.75
C GLY A 432 -14.88 2.78 11.82
N LEU A 433 -13.87 2.12 12.39
CA LEU A 433 -12.87 2.71 13.29
C LEU A 433 -11.47 2.62 12.68
N GLN A 434 -10.67 3.66 12.89
CA GLN A 434 -9.26 3.69 12.53
C GLN A 434 -8.48 4.48 13.59
N PHE A 435 -7.40 3.90 14.11
CA PHE A 435 -6.46 4.62 14.96
C PHE A 435 -5.12 4.80 14.21
N LYS A 436 -4.73 6.05 13.97
CA LYS A 436 -3.50 6.39 13.23
C LYS A 436 -2.94 7.72 13.72
N ASP A 437 -1.62 7.78 13.93
CA ASP A 437 -0.89 9.00 14.32
C ASP A 437 -1.46 9.71 15.58
N GLY A 438 -1.98 8.93 16.54
CA GLY A 438 -2.59 9.44 17.77
C GLY A 438 -4.02 9.96 17.61
N MET A 439 -4.64 9.79 16.43
CA MET A 439 -6.02 10.15 16.12
C MET A 439 -6.89 8.90 15.98
N LEU A 440 -8.04 8.87 16.65
CA LEU A 440 -9.10 7.89 16.47
C LEU A 440 -10.17 8.45 15.54
N PHE A 441 -10.34 7.87 14.35
CA PHE A 441 -11.38 8.22 13.40
C PHE A 441 -12.54 7.23 13.48
N ILE A 442 -13.75 7.77 13.59
CA ILE A 442 -15.01 7.06 13.39
C ILE A 442 -15.53 7.46 12.01
N ILE A 443 -15.53 6.52 11.07
CA ILE A 443 -15.85 6.74 9.65
C ILE A 443 -17.25 6.21 9.37
N PHE A 444 -18.02 6.90 8.54
CA PHE A 444 -19.42 6.62 8.25
C PHE A 444 -19.65 6.57 6.73
N ASP A 445 -20.22 5.47 6.25
CA ASP A 445 -20.74 5.39 4.88
C ASP A 445 -22.17 5.95 4.87
N ALA A 446 -22.29 7.26 4.68
CA ALA A 446 -23.55 7.97 4.81
C ALA A 446 -24.12 8.45 3.46
N THR A 447 -25.42 8.25 3.25
CA THR A 447 -26.16 8.79 2.11
C THR A 447 -27.37 9.60 2.58
N LEU A 448 -27.41 10.87 2.17
CA LEU A 448 -28.51 11.81 2.36
C LEU A 448 -29.48 11.73 1.17
N ALA A 449 -30.73 11.34 1.43
CA ALA A 449 -31.76 11.29 0.40
C ALA A 449 -32.46 12.66 0.26
N LEU A 450 -32.26 13.33 -0.88
CA LEU A 450 -32.93 14.59 -1.26
C LEU A 450 -33.95 14.34 -2.39
N GLY A 451 -35.09 13.74 -2.03
CA GLY A 451 -36.11 13.35 -3.01
C GLY A 451 -35.58 12.26 -3.94
N PRO A 452 -35.53 12.46 -5.27
CA PRO A 452 -34.98 11.47 -6.20
C PRO A 452 -33.45 11.53 -6.31
N VAL A 453 -32.78 12.51 -5.66
CA VAL A 453 -31.33 12.65 -5.67
C VAL A 453 -30.75 12.05 -4.39
N GLY A 454 -29.84 11.09 -4.51
CA GLY A 454 -29.01 10.62 -3.41
C GLY A 454 -27.72 11.43 -3.35
N LEU A 455 -27.36 11.92 -2.16
CA LEU A 455 -26.07 12.56 -1.88
C LEU A 455 -25.26 11.65 -0.95
N SER A 456 -24.19 11.02 -1.45
CA SER A 456 -23.28 10.21 -0.63
C SER A 456 -22.14 11.09 -0.10
N LEU A 457 -21.83 10.94 1.19
CA LEU A 457 -20.77 11.66 1.88
C LEU A 457 -19.50 10.81 1.86
N LEU A 458 -18.51 11.18 1.05
CA LEU A 458 -17.28 10.40 0.87
C LEU A 458 -16.27 10.73 1.97
N GLY A 459 -15.68 9.70 2.60
CA GLY A 459 -14.73 9.88 3.69
C GLY A 459 -15.32 10.64 4.89
N PHE A 460 -16.64 10.56 5.06
CA PHE A 460 -17.32 11.23 6.15
C PHE A 460 -16.94 10.55 7.47
N GLY A 461 -16.40 11.32 8.40
CA GLY A 461 -15.94 10.78 9.67
C GLY A 461 -15.73 11.85 10.72
N VAL A 462 -15.49 11.41 11.94
CA VAL A 462 -15.14 12.26 13.06
C VAL A 462 -13.86 11.70 13.68
N GLY A 463 -12.81 12.51 13.67
CA GLY A 463 -11.51 12.15 14.24
C GLY A 463 -11.29 12.84 15.58
N ALA A 464 -10.85 12.12 16.61
CA ALA A 464 -10.45 12.68 17.89
C ALA A 464 -8.99 12.39 18.20
N LYS A 465 -8.26 13.39 18.70
CA LYS A 465 -6.91 13.16 19.23
C LYS A 465 -7.00 12.45 20.58
N ILE A 466 -6.33 11.31 20.71
CA ILE A 466 -6.29 10.55 21.96
C ILE A 466 -5.10 11.06 22.80
N THR A 467 -5.42 11.81 23.85
CA THR A 467 -4.49 12.34 24.87
C THR A 467 -4.99 11.98 26.27
N ALA A 468 -4.20 12.21 27.32
CA ALA A 468 -4.68 12.05 28.70
C ALA A 468 -5.97 12.86 28.97
N ASP A 469 -6.03 14.07 28.42
CA ASP A 469 -7.21 14.95 28.54
C ASP A 469 -8.47 14.32 27.92
N PHE A 470 -8.35 13.54 26.84
CA PHE A 470 -9.48 12.86 26.18
C PHE A 470 -10.29 11.98 27.16
N PHE A 471 -9.60 11.37 28.13
CA PHE A 471 -10.23 10.50 29.13
C PHE A 471 -10.78 11.27 30.34
N THR A 472 -10.19 12.42 30.69
CA THR A 472 -10.55 13.19 31.90
C THR A 472 -11.52 14.35 31.65
N GLN A 473 -11.46 14.94 30.47
CA GLN A 473 -12.24 16.09 30.04
C GLN A 473 -12.72 15.74 28.64
N PHE A 474 -13.91 15.15 28.53
CA PHE A 474 -14.47 14.81 27.24
C PHE A 474 -14.84 16.10 26.48
N ASP A 475 -13.83 16.73 25.85
CA ASP A 475 -13.98 18.00 25.18
C ASP A 475 -14.27 17.79 23.69
N ILE A 476 -15.43 18.29 23.30
CA ILE A 476 -15.96 18.37 21.95
C ILE A 476 -14.96 19.05 21.00
N SER A 477 -14.12 19.95 21.50
CA SER A 477 -13.12 20.65 20.69
C SER A 477 -12.02 19.75 20.11
N ASN A 478 -11.82 18.54 20.66
CA ASN A 478 -10.85 17.56 20.17
C ASN A 478 -11.36 16.75 18.96
N PHE A 479 -12.64 16.85 18.62
CA PHE A 479 -13.23 16.14 17.50
C PHE A 479 -13.22 17.00 16.22
N ALA A 480 -12.48 16.56 15.21
CA ALA A 480 -12.48 17.15 13.88
C ALA A 480 -13.44 16.39 12.97
N LEU A 481 -14.40 17.12 12.38
CA LEU A 481 -15.23 16.59 11.32
C LEU A 481 -14.39 16.45 10.04
N GLN A 482 -14.41 15.27 9.44
CA GLN A 482 -13.75 14.97 8.18
C GLN A 482 -14.81 14.66 7.13
N LEU A 483 -14.63 15.25 5.96
CA LEU A 483 -15.40 14.93 4.76
C LEU A 483 -14.42 15.06 3.60
N HIS A 484 -14.10 13.95 2.95
CA HIS A 484 -13.21 13.97 1.77
C HIS A 484 -13.97 14.43 0.54
N GLY A 485 -15.26 14.11 0.41
CA GLY A 485 -15.97 14.42 -0.82
C GLY A 485 -17.47 14.30 -0.75
N LEU A 486 -18.10 14.64 -1.87
CA LEU A 486 -19.53 14.49 -2.09
C LEU A 486 -19.76 13.80 -3.42
N ALA A 487 -20.66 12.84 -3.43
CA ALA A 487 -21.21 12.26 -4.63
C ALA A 487 -22.71 12.54 -4.70
N ALA A 488 -23.20 12.89 -5.88
CA ALA A 488 -24.60 13.12 -6.17
C ALA A 488 -25.06 12.20 -7.29
N ALA A 489 -26.22 11.58 -7.10
CA ALA A 489 -26.77 10.64 -8.07
C ALA A 489 -28.29 10.81 -8.20
N LEU A 490 -28.77 10.81 -9.44
CA LEU A 490 -30.17 10.76 -9.82
C LEU A 490 -30.37 9.52 -10.69
N ASP A 491 -31.03 8.52 -10.14
CA ASP A 491 -31.39 7.30 -10.87
C ASP A 491 -32.90 7.30 -11.14
N LYS A 492 -33.28 7.76 -12.34
CA LYS A 492 -34.67 7.78 -12.77
C LYS A 492 -34.74 7.41 -14.25
N PRO A 493 -34.86 6.11 -14.58
CA PRO A 493 -34.93 5.66 -15.96
C PRO A 493 -35.93 6.48 -16.80
N PRO A 494 -35.57 6.90 -18.02
CA PRO A 494 -34.37 6.53 -18.79
C PRO A 494 -33.15 7.45 -18.55
N ILE A 495 -33.14 8.27 -17.49
CA ILE A 495 -32.04 9.21 -17.18
C ILE A 495 -31.30 8.72 -15.94
N LEU A 496 -29.98 8.59 -16.07
CA LEU A 496 -29.07 8.41 -14.95
C LEU A 496 -28.06 9.57 -14.97
N LEU A 497 -27.97 10.30 -13.87
CA LEU A 497 -26.93 11.31 -13.64
C LEU A 497 -26.17 10.90 -12.38
N ALA A 498 -24.85 10.86 -12.46
CA ALA A 498 -24.01 10.69 -11.29
C ALA A 498 -22.83 11.65 -11.39
N GLY A 499 -22.35 12.14 -10.27
CA GLY A 499 -21.11 12.90 -10.22
C GLY A 499 -20.51 12.85 -8.84
N MET A 500 -19.20 12.96 -8.76
CA MET A 500 -18.48 13.00 -7.50
C MET A 500 -17.33 13.99 -7.54
N PHE A 501 -16.98 14.47 -6.37
CA PHE A 501 -15.79 15.25 -6.10
C PHE A 501 -15.21 14.78 -4.77
N GLU A 502 -13.90 14.54 -4.75
CA GLU A 502 -13.18 14.00 -3.61
C GLU A 502 -11.83 14.70 -3.46
N ASP A 503 -11.51 15.07 -2.22
CA ASP A 503 -10.22 15.57 -1.77
C ASP A 503 -9.35 14.38 -1.35
N LEU A 504 -8.31 14.15 -2.15
CA LEU A 504 -7.28 13.13 -1.96
C LEU A 504 -5.97 13.75 -1.43
N SER A 505 -6.04 14.95 -0.86
CA SER A 505 -4.86 15.66 -0.37
C SER A 505 -4.20 14.90 0.79
N THR A 506 -2.88 14.94 0.79
CA THR A 506 -1.98 14.45 1.83
C THR A 506 -1.13 15.61 2.35
N PRO A 507 -0.43 15.49 3.49
CA PRO A 507 0.40 16.59 4.01
C PRO A 507 1.46 17.12 3.04
N THR A 508 1.84 16.32 2.03
CA THR A 508 2.86 16.64 1.02
C THR A 508 2.27 16.95 -0.36
N MET A 509 0.96 16.83 -0.56
CA MET A 509 0.32 16.97 -1.86
C MET A 509 -1.14 17.39 -1.73
N GLU A 510 -1.52 18.49 -2.38
CA GLU A 510 -2.92 18.83 -2.58
C GLU A 510 -3.44 18.12 -3.84
N LEU A 511 -4.46 17.28 -3.73
CA LEU A 511 -5.03 16.57 -4.88
C LEU A 511 -6.55 16.50 -4.78
N PHE A 512 -7.24 16.97 -5.81
CA PHE A 512 -8.68 16.84 -5.94
C PHE A 512 -9.01 15.98 -7.14
N ALA A 513 -9.90 15.01 -6.96
CA ALA A 513 -10.42 14.15 -8.01
C ALA A 513 -11.92 14.35 -8.17
N GLY A 514 -12.43 14.11 -9.36
CA GLY A 514 -13.86 14.16 -9.60
C GLY A 514 -14.26 13.52 -10.91
N GLY A 515 -15.56 13.30 -11.06
CA GLY A 515 -16.12 12.75 -12.28
C GLY A 515 -17.61 12.97 -12.39
N VAL A 516 -18.11 12.78 -13.60
CA VAL A 516 -19.51 12.91 -13.99
C VAL A 516 -19.86 11.81 -14.97
N ALA A 517 -21.05 11.26 -14.83
CA ALA A 517 -21.65 10.29 -15.72
C ALA A 517 -23.09 10.70 -16.02
N ILE A 518 -23.45 10.63 -17.28
CA ILE A 518 -24.76 11.03 -17.80
C ILE A 518 -25.19 9.95 -18.78
N SER A 519 -26.24 9.21 -18.46
CA SER A 519 -26.87 8.26 -19.39
C SER A 519 -28.28 8.70 -19.72
N VAL A 520 -28.59 8.78 -21.01
CA VAL A 520 -29.91 9.13 -21.54
C VAL A 520 -30.22 8.20 -22.72
N ASN A 521 -31.24 7.35 -22.57
CA ASN A 521 -31.59 6.32 -23.56
C ASN A 521 -30.37 5.42 -23.88
N ALA A 522 -29.94 5.38 -25.14
CA ALA A 522 -28.81 4.58 -25.61
C ALA A 522 -27.46 5.31 -25.59
N TYR A 523 -27.41 6.57 -25.12
CA TYR A 523 -26.18 7.35 -25.03
C TYR A 523 -25.71 7.46 -23.58
N SER A 524 -24.44 7.18 -23.34
CA SER A 524 -23.79 7.41 -22.05
C SER A 524 -22.53 8.24 -22.23
N PHE A 525 -22.44 9.34 -21.49
CA PHE A 525 -21.26 10.19 -21.39
C PHE A 525 -20.64 10.03 -20.01
N LEU A 526 -19.32 9.93 -19.96
CA LEU A 526 -18.53 9.85 -18.76
C LEU A 526 -17.35 10.80 -18.90
N ALA A 527 -17.04 11.55 -17.84
CA ALA A 527 -15.76 12.23 -17.71
C ALA A 527 -15.25 12.13 -16.27
N LEU A 528 -13.95 11.96 -16.09
CA LEU A 528 -13.28 11.95 -14.80
C LEU A 528 -11.92 12.61 -14.92
N GLY A 529 -11.41 13.14 -13.82
CA GLY A 529 -10.08 13.76 -13.81
C GLY A 529 -9.66 14.17 -12.42
N SER A 530 -8.40 14.57 -12.30
CA SER A 530 -7.87 15.15 -11.08
C SER A 530 -7.07 16.40 -11.37
N TYR A 531 -7.00 17.26 -10.38
CA TYR A 531 -6.17 18.46 -10.36
C TYR A 531 -5.51 18.57 -9.00
N GLY A 532 -4.21 18.87 -8.97
CA GLY A 532 -3.49 18.99 -7.71
C GLY A 532 -2.20 19.80 -7.81
N VAL A 533 -1.63 20.09 -6.65
CA VAL A 533 -0.32 20.69 -6.47
C VAL A 533 0.53 19.71 -5.66
N VAL A 534 1.65 19.28 -6.23
CA VAL A 534 2.58 18.35 -5.58
C VAL A 534 3.83 19.12 -5.19
N GLU A 535 4.31 18.93 -3.96
CA GLU A 535 5.65 19.34 -3.56
C GLU A 535 6.60 18.16 -3.71
N ASP A 536 7.60 18.32 -4.57
CA ASP A 536 8.68 17.32 -4.74
C ASP A 536 9.66 17.36 -3.55
N ASP A 537 10.50 16.33 -3.39
CA ASP A 537 11.53 16.19 -2.35
C ASP A 537 12.49 17.40 -2.31
N SER A 538 12.64 18.10 -3.44
CA SER A 538 13.42 19.33 -3.57
C SER A 538 12.68 20.61 -3.13
N LYS A 539 11.49 20.50 -2.52
CA LYS A 539 10.56 21.59 -2.17
C LYS A 539 10.12 22.46 -3.36
N LYS A 540 10.18 21.92 -4.58
CA LYS A 540 9.66 22.58 -5.77
C LYS A 540 8.22 22.13 -5.97
N SER A 541 7.28 23.07 -5.97
CA SER A 541 5.88 22.76 -6.24
C SER A 541 5.59 22.77 -7.74
N TYR A 542 4.83 21.78 -8.20
CA TYR A 542 4.31 21.72 -9.57
C TYR A 542 2.83 21.34 -9.58
N LYS A 543 2.11 21.83 -10.58
CA LYS A 543 0.70 21.51 -10.78
C LYS A 543 0.57 20.26 -11.63
N THR A 544 -0.27 19.34 -11.23
CA THR A 544 -0.64 18.13 -11.97
C THR A 544 -2.11 18.18 -12.34
N PHE A 545 -2.44 17.68 -13.52
CA PHE A 545 -3.81 17.60 -13.99
C PHE A 545 -3.97 16.42 -14.94
N PHE A 546 -5.08 15.71 -14.88
CA PHE A 546 -5.50 14.87 -15.99
C PHE A 546 -7.01 14.83 -16.13
N VAL A 547 -7.47 14.49 -17.33
CA VAL A 547 -8.86 14.26 -17.64
C VAL A 547 -8.99 13.08 -18.60
N PHE A 548 -10.03 12.29 -18.41
CA PHE A 548 -10.47 11.20 -19.24
C PHE A 548 -11.95 11.38 -19.53
N ALA A 549 -12.37 11.17 -20.76
CA ALA A 549 -13.76 11.24 -21.17
C ALA A 549 -14.10 10.14 -22.16
N GLN A 550 -15.31 9.61 -22.04
CA GLN A 550 -15.84 8.56 -22.89
C GLN A 550 -17.29 8.88 -23.26
N LEU A 551 -17.60 8.74 -24.54
CA LEU A 551 -18.97 8.81 -25.07
C LEU A 551 -19.29 7.46 -25.71
N ARG A 552 -20.38 6.82 -25.29
CA ARG A 552 -20.91 5.59 -25.88
C ARG A 552 -22.33 5.79 -26.37
N GLY A 553 -22.70 5.04 -27.40
CA GLY A 553 -23.98 5.06 -28.10
C GLY A 553 -23.76 4.82 -29.60
N PRO A 554 -24.80 4.55 -30.39
CA PRO A 554 -24.65 4.35 -31.83
C PRO A 554 -24.28 5.67 -32.53
N LEU A 555 -22.99 5.98 -32.65
CA LEU A 555 -22.50 7.27 -33.15
C LEU A 555 -22.52 7.32 -34.69
N ILE A 556 -21.93 6.30 -35.31
CA ILE A 556 -21.82 6.19 -36.78
C ILE A 556 -22.05 4.74 -37.16
N GLU A 557 -23.04 4.50 -38.02
CA GLU A 557 -23.33 3.17 -38.57
C GLU A 557 -22.79 3.08 -40.00
N LEU A 558 -21.89 2.13 -40.24
CA LEU A 558 -21.40 1.74 -41.56
C LEU A 558 -21.99 0.36 -41.90
N GLU A 559 -22.10 0.02 -43.18
CA GLU A 559 -22.70 -1.25 -43.63
C GLU A 559 -22.07 -2.52 -43.01
N PHE A 560 -20.80 -2.44 -42.60
CA PHE A 560 -20.05 -3.56 -42.02
C PHE A 560 -19.62 -3.33 -40.57
N ALA A 561 -19.79 -2.13 -40.01
CA ALA A 561 -19.34 -1.80 -38.66
C ALA A 561 -20.04 -0.57 -38.07
N THR A 562 -20.31 -0.57 -36.77
CA THR A 562 -20.87 0.58 -36.05
C THR A 562 -19.84 1.12 -35.08
N ILE A 563 -19.52 2.41 -35.18
CA ILE A 563 -18.73 3.11 -34.16
C ILE A 563 -19.67 3.42 -33.01
N ASN A 564 -19.48 2.70 -31.90
CA ASN A 564 -20.33 2.74 -30.71
C ASN A 564 -19.75 3.61 -29.59
N GLY A 565 -18.52 4.10 -29.74
CA GLY A 565 -17.95 4.96 -28.74
C GLY A 565 -16.66 5.64 -29.15
N VAL A 566 -16.39 6.75 -28.48
CA VAL A 566 -15.15 7.54 -28.60
C VAL A 566 -14.64 7.80 -27.19
N THR A 567 -13.33 7.63 -27.01
CA THR A 567 -12.65 7.86 -25.74
C THR A 567 -11.50 8.83 -25.96
N LEU A 568 -11.33 9.78 -25.05
CA LEU A 568 -10.26 10.78 -25.06
C LEU A 568 -9.65 10.91 -23.68
N GLY A 569 -8.36 11.15 -23.60
CA GLY A 569 -7.66 11.41 -22.35
C GLY A 569 -6.48 12.36 -22.54
N PHE A 570 -6.17 13.12 -21.50
CA PHE A 570 -5.05 14.05 -21.49
C PHE A 570 -4.49 14.19 -20.07
N GLY A 571 -3.17 14.19 -19.94
CA GLY A 571 -2.45 14.44 -18.70
C GLY A 571 -1.36 15.48 -18.85
N TYR A 572 -1.24 16.34 -17.84
CA TYR A 572 -0.24 17.40 -17.69
C TYR A 572 0.48 17.21 -16.36
N ASN A 573 1.82 17.12 -16.38
CA ASN A 573 2.63 16.70 -15.24
C ASN A 573 2.05 15.44 -14.57
N SER A 574 1.69 14.48 -15.39
CA SER A 574 1.02 13.24 -15.04
C SER A 574 1.59 12.12 -15.89
N HIS A 575 1.85 10.97 -15.28
CA HIS A 575 2.37 9.77 -15.92
C HIS A 575 1.28 8.70 -16.00
N LEU A 576 1.17 8.05 -17.15
CA LEU A 576 0.20 6.97 -17.38
C LEU A 576 0.93 5.63 -17.45
N ASN A 577 0.69 4.77 -16.47
CA ASN A 577 1.24 3.42 -16.46
C ASN A 577 0.59 2.59 -17.58
N TYR A 578 1.38 2.14 -18.56
CA TYR A 578 0.89 1.30 -19.65
C TYR A 578 0.53 -0.11 -19.12
N PRO A 579 -0.60 -0.70 -19.57
CA PRO A 579 -0.97 -2.05 -19.19
C PRO A 579 -0.05 -3.08 -19.86
N THR A 580 0.03 -4.24 -19.22
CA THR A 580 0.58 -5.49 -19.75
C THR A 580 -0.54 -6.32 -20.36
N VAL A 581 -0.18 -7.38 -21.10
CA VAL A 581 -1.16 -8.27 -21.72
C VAL A 581 -2.07 -8.99 -20.69
N ASP A 582 -1.63 -9.13 -19.44
CA ASP A 582 -2.40 -9.79 -18.39
C ASP A 582 -3.46 -8.89 -17.73
N ASN A 583 -3.26 -7.57 -17.73
CA ASN A 583 -4.15 -6.61 -17.06
C ASN A 583 -4.81 -5.61 -18.02
N ILE A 584 -4.64 -5.78 -19.33
CA ILE A 584 -5.24 -4.94 -20.37
C ILE A 584 -6.77 -4.88 -20.31
N LEU A 585 -7.43 -5.98 -19.91
CA LEU A 585 -8.89 -6.02 -19.76
C LEU A 585 -9.38 -5.19 -18.56
N ASP A 586 -8.49 -4.89 -17.62
CA ASP A 586 -8.74 -4.00 -16.47
C ASP A 586 -8.29 -2.56 -16.72
N PHE A 587 -7.63 -2.29 -17.85
CA PHE A 587 -7.15 -0.96 -18.17
C PHE A 587 -8.33 0.00 -18.39
N PRO A 588 -8.47 1.08 -17.60
CA PRO A 588 -9.68 1.90 -17.58
C PRO A 588 -10.05 2.52 -18.94
N LEU A 589 -9.04 2.92 -19.71
CA LEU A 589 -9.26 3.50 -21.03
C LEU A 589 -9.83 2.49 -22.03
N VAL A 590 -9.61 1.18 -21.84
CA VAL A 590 -10.08 0.10 -22.73
C VAL A 590 -11.36 -0.55 -22.20
N LYS A 591 -11.39 -0.92 -20.92
CA LYS A 591 -12.60 -1.47 -20.25
C LYS A 591 -13.77 -0.50 -20.42
N GLY A 592 -13.48 0.79 -20.29
CA GLY A 592 -14.48 1.83 -20.12
C GLY A 592 -15.29 1.61 -18.85
N ILE A 593 -16.23 2.50 -18.58
CA ILE A 593 -17.16 2.35 -17.46
C ILE A 593 -18.51 1.96 -18.05
N SER A 594 -18.94 0.71 -17.84
CA SER A 594 -20.26 0.27 -18.25
C SER A 594 -21.28 0.74 -17.23
N THR A 595 -22.24 1.56 -17.65
CA THR A 595 -23.48 1.83 -16.90
C THR A 595 -24.50 0.71 -17.10
N GLU A 596 -24.04 -0.50 -17.39
CA GLU A 596 -24.86 -1.71 -17.54
C GLU A 596 -24.23 -2.79 -16.67
N SER A 597 -24.96 -3.20 -15.63
CA SER A 597 -24.68 -4.40 -14.87
C SER A 597 -25.15 -5.64 -15.66
N ALA A 598 -24.69 -6.84 -15.26
CA ALA A 598 -25.04 -8.11 -15.92
C ALA A 598 -26.57 -8.37 -16.02
N ASP A 599 -27.38 -7.64 -15.24
CA ASP A 599 -28.84 -7.71 -15.20
C ASP A 599 -29.55 -6.46 -15.77
N GLY A 600 -28.83 -5.56 -16.46
CA GLY A 600 -29.43 -4.50 -17.28
C GLY A 600 -29.87 -3.21 -16.54
N ALA A 601 -29.39 -2.95 -15.34
CA ALA A 601 -29.55 -1.66 -14.66
C ALA A 601 -28.31 -1.35 -13.82
N ALA A 602 -27.38 -0.51 -14.31
CA ALA A 602 -26.36 0.00 -13.40
C ALA A 602 -27.00 0.91 -12.38
N SER A 603 -26.65 0.69 -11.13
CA SER A 603 -27.00 1.58 -10.05
C SER A 603 -26.09 2.81 -10.12
N ALA A 604 -26.58 3.95 -9.66
CA ALA A 604 -25.76 5.16 -9.55
C ALA A 604 -24.50 4.93 -8.67
N SER A 605 -24.56 4.00 -7.71
CA SER A 605 -23.42 3.61 -6.88
C SER A 605 -22.33 2.89 -7.66
N ASP A 606 -22.66 2.02 -8.62
CA ASP A 606 -21.65 1.33 -9.45
C ASP A 606 -20.82 2.34 -10.24
N VAL A 607 -21.49 3.38 -10.75
CA VAL A 607 -20.83 4.47 -11.49
C VAL A 607 -19.90 5.26 -10.57
N LEU A 608 -20.31 5.52 -9.32
CA LEU A 608 -19.51 6.24 -8.33
C LEU A 608 -18.31 5.41 -7.83
N THR A 609 -18.47 4.09 -7.69
CA THR A 609 -17.36 3.18 -7.34
C THR A 609 -16.32 3.14 -8.44
N VAL A 610 -16.73 3.06 -9.72
CA VAL A 610 -15.75 3.04 -10.82
C VAL A 610 -15.05 4.40 -10.98
N LEU A 611 -15.70 5.51 -10.60
CA LEU A 611 -15.09 6.83 -10.52
C LEU A 611 -14.07 6.98 -9.37
N SER A 612 -14.17 6.19 -8.31
CA SER A 612 -13.33 6.32 -7.10
C SER A 612 -12.19 5.30 -6.98
N ASP A 613 -12.38 4.04 -7.40
CA ASP A 613 -11.56 2.94 -6.86
C ASP A 613 -10.28 2.56 -7.66
N ALA A 614 -10.26 2.65 -9.00
CA ALA A 614 -9.20 2.00 -9.79
C ALA A 614 -8.35 2.92 -10.68
N VAL A 615 -8.93 4.01 -11.22
CA VAL A 615 -8.25 4.83 -12.24
C VAL A 615 -7.19 5.74 -11.64
N PHE A 616 -7.48 6.36 -10.48
CA PHE A 616 -6.64 7.37 -9.85
C PHE A 616 -5.46 6.80 -9.04
N LYS A 617 -5.58 5.59 -8.49
CA LYS A 617 -4.55 5.05 -7.57
C LYS A 617 -3.51 4.18 -8.25
N VAL A 618 -3.85 3.52 -9.36
CA VAL A 618 -3.00 2.48 -9.98
C VAL A 618 -2.42 2.92 -11.32
N TRP A 619 -3.24 3.58 -12.16
CA TRP A 619 -2.88 3.80 -13.57
C TRP A 619 -2.31 5.18 -13.85
N VAL A 620 -2.81 6.22 -13.18
CA VAL A 620 -2.36 7.59 -13.37
C VAL A 620 -1.69 8.09 -12.10
N ARG A 621 -0.49 8.68 -12.21
CA ARG A 621 0.20 9.28 -11.06
C ARG A 621 0.76 10.66 -11.40
N PRO A 622 0.90 11.58 -10.44
CA PRO A 622 1.58 12.85 -10.65
C PRO A 622 3.06 12.65 -10.98
N GLN A 623 3.59 13.39 -11.95
CA GLN A 623 5.02 13.36 -12.32
C GLN A 623 5.41 14.65 -13.07
N ASP A 624 6.34 15.44 -12.51
CA ASP A 624 6.80 16.70 -13.13
C ASP A 624 7.40 16.43 -14.53
N GLY A 625 6.98 17.20 -15.53
CA GLY A 625 7.47 17.10 -16.91
C GLY A 625 6.85 16.00 -17.78
N SER A 626 5.96 15.16 -17.23
CA SER A 626 5.28 14.11 -17.99
C SER A 626 3.98 14.59 -18.63
N PHE A 627 3.77 14.28 -19.91
CA PHE A 627 2.56 14.62 -20.66
C PHE A 627 2.07 13.42 -21.44
N TRP A 628 0.76 13.17 -21.44
CA TRP A 628 0.19 12.14 -22.28
C TRP A 628 -1.13 12.56 -22.92
N PHE A 629 -1.40 12.00 -24.10
CA PHE A 629 -2.64 12.14 -24.83
C PHE A 629 -3.12 10.74 -25.24
N ALA A 630 -4.41 10.47 -25.03
CA ALA A 630 -5.04 9.22 -25.38
C ALA A 630 -6.27 9.47 -26.27
N ALA A 631 -6.44 8.66 -27.29
CA ALA A 631 -7.61 8.67 -28.16
C ALA A 631 -7.99 7.23 -28.52
N GLY A 632 -9.27 6.89 -28.38
CA GLY A 632 -9.76 5.55 -28.64
C GLY A 632 -11.13 5.50 -29.28
N LEU A 633 -11.41 4.36 -29.88
CA LEU A 633 -12.66 4.04 -30.57
C LEU A 633 -13.19 2.70 -30.06
N GLU A 634 -14.52 2.63 -29.99
CA GLU A 634 -15.27 1.39 -29.78
C GLU A 634 -16.05 1.09 -31.06
N VAL A 635 -15.80 -0.08 -31.64
CA VAL A 635 -16.31 -0.47 -32.96
C VAL A 635 -16.91 -1.87 -32.90
N LEU A 636 -18.18 -1.99 -33.23
CA LEU A 636 -18.87 -3.27 -33.42
C LEU A 636 -18.85 -3.63 -34.92
N ALA A 637 -17.95 -4.51 -35.33
CA ALA A 637 -17.84 -5.00 -36.71
C ALA A 637 -18.67 -6.27 -36.94
N PHE A 638 -19.34 -6.33 -38.09
CA PHE A 638 -20.15 -7.47 -38.56
C PHE A 638 -21.18 -8.00 -37.54
N GLU A 639 -21.64 -7.14 -36.63
CA GLU A 639 -22.47 -7.46 -35.46
C GLU A 639 -21.89 -8.54 -34.49
N THR A 640 -20.69 -9.03 -34.74
CA THR A 640 -20.09 -10.19 -34.04
C THR A 640 -18.85 -9.84 -33.26
N LEU A 641 -18.06 -8.85 -33.72
CA LEU A 641 -16.78 -8.48 -33.17
C LEU A 641 -16.83 -7.06 -32.59
N ASP A 642 -16.85 -6.95 -31.27
CA ASP A 642 -16.73 -5.70 -30.53
C ASP A 642 -15.25 -5.43 -30.22
N VAL A 643 -14.71 -4.32 -30.71
CA VAL A 643 -13.32 -3.92 -30.51
C VAL A 643 -13.28 -2.56 -29.83
N ARG A 644 -12.62 -2.50 -28.67
CA ARG A 644 -12.27 -1.27 -27.96
C ARG A 644 -10.78 -1.07 -28.06
N ALA A 645 -10.34 0.00 -28.70
CA ALA A 645 -8.92 0.28 -28.90
C ALA A 645 -8.59 1.74 -28.56
N VAL A 646 -7.47 1.96 -27.87
CA VAL A 646 -6.97 3.26 -27.43
C VAL A 646 -5.51 3.40 -27.83
N ALA A 647 -5.20 4.45 -28.57
CA ALA A 647 -3.84 4.90 -28.83
C ALA A 647 -3.45 5.94 -27.78
N VAL A 648 -2.25 5.82 -27.23
CA VAL A 648 -1.65 6.73 -26.25
C VAL A 648 -0.32 7.21 -26.77
N ILE A 649 -0.04 8.50 -26.61
CA ILE A 649 1.28 9.09 -26.80
C ILE A 649 1.66 9.75 -25.48
N GLU A 650 2.80 9.39 -24.92
CA GLU A 650 3.37 9.97 -23.71
C GLU A 650 4.75 10.57 -24.01
N ILE A 651 5.08 11.66 -23.34
CA ILE A 651 6.33 12.40 -23.48
C ILE A 651 6.92 12.57 -22.08
N ASP A 652 7.91 11.74 -21.73
CA ASP A 652 8.65 11.84 -20.46
C ASP A 652 9.93 10.99 -20.41
N PRO A 653 11.13 11.60 -20.33
CA PRO A 653 11.57 12.71 -21.16
C PRO A 653 11.65 12.33 -22.66
N TYR A 654 11.39 11.07 -23.01
CA TYR A 654 11.34 10.55 -24.38
C TYR A 654 9.89 10.25 -24.78
N VAL A 655 9.64 10.14 -26.09
CA VAL A 655 8.32 9.78 -26.61
C VAL A 655 8.10 8.27 -26.48
N SER A 656 6.99 7.90 -25.86
CA SER A 656 6.45 6.54 -25.82
C SER A 656 5.09 6.53 -26.51
N ILE A 657 4.82 5.49 -27.30
CA ILE A 657 3.55 5.33 -28.01
C ILE A 657 2.98 3.97 -27.63
N GLY A 658 1.69 3.88 -27.33
CA GLY A 658 1.03 2.61 -27.03
C GLY A 658 -0.27 2.48 -27.79
N LEU A 659 -0.56 1.29 -28.34
CA LEU A 659 -1.89 0.92 -28.78
C LEU A 659 -2.39 -0.24 -27.90
N PHE A 660 -3.53 -0.02 -27.24
CA PHE A 660 -4.11 -0.93 -26.25
C PHE A 660 -5.52 -1.28 -26.67
N ALA A 661 -5.85 -2.57 -26.73
CA ALA A 661 -7.16 -2.99 -27.19
C ALA A 661 -7.71 -4.22 -26.47
N ALA A 662 -9.04 -4.30 -26.41
CA ALA A 662 -9.79 -5.50 -26.06
C ALA A 662 -10.75 -5.81 -27.20
N ALA A 663 -10.81 -7.06 -27.61
CA ALA A 663 -11.69 -7.53 -28.66
C ALA A 663 -12.53 -8.70 -28.16
N VAL A 664 -13.85 -8.61 -28.30
CA VAL A 664 -14.81 -9.64 -27.93
C VAL A 664 -15.55 -10.09 -29.18
N CYS A 665 -15.44 -11.36 -29.52
CA CYS A 665 -16.18 -12.00 -30.60
C CYS A 665 -17.23 -12.95 -30.01
N SER A 666 -18.48 -12.79 -30.43
CA SER A 666 -19.58 -13.69 -30.06
C SER A 666 -20.31 -14.21 -31.30
N CYS A 667 -20.57 -15.52 -31.33
CA CYS A 667 -21.36 -16.18 -32.38
C CYS A 667 -22.38 -17.13 -31.76
N PRO A 668 -23.70 -17.00 -32.04
CA PRO A 668 -24.33 -16.02 -32.93
C PRO A 668 -24.20 -14.57 -32.41
N PRO A 669 -24.33 -13.56 -33.29
CA PRO A 669 -24.26 -12.14 -32.91
C PRO A 669 -25.18 -11.83 -31.72
N LYS A 670 -24.68 -11.06 -30.74
CA LYS A 670 -25.48 -10.54 -29.58
C LYS A 670 -26.11 -11.64 -28.69
N ALA A 671 -25.73 -12.90 -28.82
CA ALA A 671 -26.20 -13.96 -27.93
C ALA A 671 -25.54 -13.82 -26.54
N PRO A 672 -26.29 -14.03 -25.43
CA PRO A 672 -25.69 -14.13 -24.10
C PRO A 672 -24.60 -15.19 -24.07
N ARG A 673 -23.52 -14.97 -23.32
CA ARG A 673 -22.35 -15.86 -23.25
C ARG A 673 -22.73 -17.33 -23.03
N ALA A 674 -23.73 -17.61 -22.18
CA ALA A 674 -24.19 -18.98 -21.91
C ALA A 674 -24.81 -19.69 -23.11
N LEU A 675 -25.25 -18.95 -24.13
CA LEU A 675 -25.90 -19.44 -25.35
C LEU A 675 -25.03 -19.27 -26.61
N SER A 676 -23.85 -18.67 -26.49
CA SER A 676 -22.91 -18.54 -27.60
C SER A 676 -22.28 -19.90 -27.94
N PHE A 677 -22.08 -20.17 -29.23
CA PHE A 677 -21.24 -21.29 -29.70
C PHE A 677 -19.76 -20.91 -29.69
N VAL A 678 -19.46 -19.64 -29.93
CA VAL A 678 -18.10 -19.10 -29.89
C VAL A 678 -18.15 -17.83 -29.06
N TYR A 679 -17.30 -17.76 -28.05
CA TYR A 679 -17.08 -16.55 -27.27
C TYR A 679 -15.56 -16.39 -27.11
N VAL A 680 -14.99 -15.38 -27.73
CA VAL A 680 -13.54 -15.13 -27.68
C VAL A 680 -13.31 -13.74 -27.17
N GLU A 681 -12.56 -13.62 -26.08
CA GLU A 681 -12.16 -12.35 -25.48
C GLU A 681 -10.62 -12.28 -25.52
N LEU A 682 -10.10 -11.30 -26.26
CA LEU A 682 -8.67 -11.13 -26.54
C LEU A 682 -8.22 -9.73 -26.11
N GLY A 683 -7.25 -9.68 -25.21
CA GLY A 683 -6.51 -8.46 -24.88
C GLY A 683 -5.30 -8.28 -25.81
N ILE A 684 -5.01 -7.05 -26.23
CA ILE A 684 -3.87 -6.71 -27.10
C ILE A 684 -3.15 -5.47 -26.54
N THR A 685 -1.82 -5.53 -26.48
CA THR A 685 -0.94 -4.40 -26.15
C THR A 685 0.08 -4.20 -27.26
N CYS A 686 0.44 -2.95 -27.55
CA CYS A 686 1.41 -2.59 -28.56
C CYS A 686 2.23 -1.35 -28.14
N PRO A 687 3.09 -1.45 -27.12
CA PRO A 687 3.99 -0.36 -26.75
C PRO A 687 5.19 -0.24 -27.71
N VAL A 688 5.52 1.01 -28.05
CA VAL A 688 6.70 1.45 -28.78
C VAL A 688 7.51 2.35 -27.86
N ASP A 689 8.65 1.82 -27.41
CA ASP A 689 9.61 2.54 -26.58
C ASP A 689 10.78 3.02 -27.45
N ILE A 690 10.79 4.32 -27.75
CA ILE A 690 11.81 4.94 -28.60
C ILE A 690 13.17 5.03 -27.86
N LYS A 691 13.17 5.15 -26.53
CA LYS A 691 14.40 5.26 -25.73
C LYS A 691 15.16 3.93 -25.72
N ASN A 692 14.46 2.82 -25.50
CA ASN A 692 15.05 1.49 -25.46
C ASN A 692 15.10 0.82 -26.85
N GLY A 693 14.44 1.40 -27.86
CA GLY A 693 14.42 0.91 -29.22
C GLY A 693 13.67 -0.41 -29.37
N THR A 694 12.44 -0.48 -28.86
CA THR A 694 11.62 -1.72 -28.86
C THR A 694 10.20 -1.44 -29.32
N LEU A 695 9.70 -2.25 -30.24
CA LEU A 695 8.28 -2.43 -30.55
C LEU A 695 7.88 -3.80 -30.01
N ALA A 696 6.95 -3.83 -29.07
CA ALA A 696 6.37 -5.07 -28.55
C ALA A 696 4.89 -5.08 -28.88
N VAL A 697 4.37 -6.18 -29.43
CA VAL A 697 2.94 -6.41 -29.67
C VAL A 697 2.59 -7.74 -29.02
N GLU A 698 1.71 -7.74 -28.04
CA GLU A 698 1.31 -8.94 -27.32
C GLU A 698 -0.20 -9.06 -27.32
N GLY A 699 -0.71 -10.29 -27.37
CA GLY A 699 -2.11 -10.55 -27.11
C GLY A 699 -2.34 -11.85 -26.39
N LYS A 700 -3.39 -11.90 -25.57
CA LYS A 700 -3.71 -13.04 -24.71
C LYS A 700 -5.21 -13.26 -24.63
N LEU A 701 -5.61 -14.52 -24.76
CA LEU A 701 -6.99 -14.94 -24.59
C LEU A 701 -7.37 -14.93 -23.10
N SER A 702 -8.51 -14.34 -22.80
CA SER A 702 -9.13 -14.39 -21.48
C SER A 702 -9.58 -15.83 -21.16
N PRO A 703 -9.48 -16.29 -19.90
CA PRO A 703 -10.05 -17.56 -19.45
C PRO A 703 -11.55 -17.70 -19.71
N ASN A 704 -12.24 -16.59 -19.99
CA ASN A 704 -13.65 -16.59 -20.37
C ASN A 704 -13.92 -17.14 -21.76
N SER A 705 -12.89 -17.24 -22.60
CA SER A 705 -13.01 -17.65 -24.00
C SER A 705 -13.31 -19.14 -24.12
N PHE A 706 -14.22 -19.49 -25.02
CA PHE A 706 -14.58 -20.89 -25.30
C PHE A 706 -15.08 -21.06 -26.74
N VAL A 707 -15.08 -22.32 -27.20
CA VAL A 707 -15.61 -22.72 -28.51
C VAL A 707 -16.47 -23.98 -28.37
N LEU A 708 -17.55 -24.07 -29.14
CA LEU A 708 -18.58 -25.12 -29.12
C LEU A 708 -19.42 -25.19 -27.82
N HIS A 709 -18.79 -25.09 -26.65
CA HIS A 709 -19.46 -25.22 -25.35
C HIS A 709 -18.70 -24.43 -24.26
N PRO A 710 -19.37 -23.84 -23.25
CA PRO A 710 -18.70 -23.10 -22.16
C PRO A 710 -17.67 -23.89 -21.34
N SER A 711 -17.69 -25.23 -21.39
CA SER A 711 -16.68 -26.09 -20.75
C SER A 711 -15.45 -26.40 -21.61
N CYS A 712 -15.43 -25.91 -22.86
CA CYS A 712 -14.35 -26.06 -23.84
C CYS A 712 -13.56 -24.76 -23.92
N HIS A 713 -12.71 -24.53 -22.92
CA HIS A 713 -11.98 -23.28 -22.75
C HIS A 713 -10.87 -23.12 -23.79
N LEU A 714 -10.75 -21.91 -24.33
CA LEU A 714 -9.66 -21.49 -25.20
C LEU A 714 -8.66 -20.66 -24.39
N LEU A 715 -7.39 -21.03 -24.47
CA LEU A 715 -6.29 -20.33 -23.81
C LEU A 715 -5.16 -20.08 -24.80
N GLY A 716 -4.26 -19.17 -24.43
CA GLY A 716 -3.02 -18.92 -25.15
C GLY A 716 -2.79 -17.45 -25.48
N GLY A 717 -1.60 -17.17 -25.96
CA GLY A 717 -1.20 -15.83 -26.36
C GLY A 717 -0.33 -15.81 -27.61
N PHE A 718 -0.05 -14.60 -28.07
CA PHE A 718 0.92 -14.33 -29.10
C PHE A 718 1.76 -13.10 -28.73
N ALA A 719 2.95 -13.03 -29.30
CA ALA A 719 3.87 -11.91 -29.15
C ALA A 719 4.64 -11.66 -30.45
N MET A 720 4.79 -10.39 -30.83
CA MET A 720 5.64 -9.91 -31.91
C MET A 720 6.55 -8.83 -31.36
N TYR A 721 7.85 -9.05 -31.39
CA TYR A 721 8.84 -8.09 -30.92
C TYR A 721 9.77 -7.71 -32.06
N TYR A 722 10.11 -6.43 -32.13
CA TYR A 722 11.13 -5.89 -33.04
C TYR A 722 11.99 -4.89 -32.28
N TRP A 723 13.32 -5.10 -32.34
CA TRP A 723 14.28 -4.21 -31.71
C TRP A 723 14.95 -3.34 -32.77
N PHE A 724 15.08 -2.05 -32.50
CA PHE A 724 15.70 -1.05 -33.37
C PHE A 724 16.66 -0.16 -32.59
N ASP A 725 17.46 0.65 -33.27
CA ASP A 725 18.44 1.52 -32.61
C ASP A 725 17.71 2.49 -31.64
N PRO A 726 18.20 2.68 -30.39
CA PRO A 726 19.55 2.36 -29.88
C PRO A 726 19.68 1.02 -29.14
N SER A 727 18.71 0.11 -29.26
CA SER A 727 18.72 -1.18 -28.56
C SER A 727 20.01 -1.97 -28.81
N SER A 728 20.52 -2.64 -27.78
CA SER A 728 21.63 -3.59 -27.94
C SER A 728 21.27 -4.79 -28.82
N TYR A 729 19.98 -5.01 -29.11
CA TYR A 729 19.47 -6.10 -29.93
C TYR A 729 18.90 -5.60 -31.26
N ALA A 730 19.18 -4.35 -31.66
CA ALA A 730 18.62 -3.76 -32.86
C ALA A 730 18.80 -4.67 -34.10
N GLY A 731 17.79 -4.74 -34.96
CA GLY A 731 17.75 -5.61 -36.14
C GLY A 731 17.27 -7.04 -35.87
N ASP A 732 17.06 -7.42 -34.61
CA ASP A 732 16.47 -8.70 -34.21
C ASP A 732 14.93 -8.59 -34.20
N PHE A 733 14.24 -9.72 -34.36
CA PHE A 733 12.79 -9.80 -34.28
C PHE A 733 12.32 -11.19 -33.86
N VAL A 734 11.08 -11.27 -33.37
CA VAL A 734 10.43 -12.56 -33.13
C VAL A 734 8.93 -12.41 -33.29
N PHE A 735 8.29 -13.41 -33.88
CA PHE A 735 6.84 -13.58 -33.88
C PHE A 735 6.52 -14.96 -33.35
N SER A 736 5.74 -15.06 -32.28
CA SER A 736 5.39 -16.33 -31.64
C SER A 736 3.92 -16.34 -31.26
N ILE A 737 3.21 -17.41 -31.59
CA ILE A 737 1.87 -17.74 -31.14
C ILE A 737 2.00 -19.04 -30.36
N GLY A 738 1.53 -19.10 -29.12
CA GLY A 738 1.64 -20.31 -28.32
C GLY A 738 3.05 -20.66 -27.85
N GLY A 739 4.05 -19.79 -28.04
CA GLY A 739 5.43 -20.01 -27.61
C GLY A 739 6.32 -20.67 -28.68
N TYR A 740 7.33 -21.41 -28.24
CA TYR A 740 8.40 -21.97 -29.09
C TYR A 740 8.39 -23.50 -29.09
N HIS A 741 9.18 -24.12 -29.95
CA HIS A 741 9.43 -25.55 -29.91
C HIS A 741 9.96 -25.98 -28.52
N PRO A 742 9.49 -27.09 -27.92
CA PRO A 742 9.87 -27.49 -26.55
C PRO A 742 11.38 -27.60 -26.32
N ALA A 743 12.11 -28.08 -27.33
CA ALA A 743 13.58 -28.19 -27.28
C ALA A 743 14.33 -26.88 -27.63
N TYR A 744 13.66 -25.87 -28.17
CA TYR A 744 14.29 -24.61 -28.57
C TYR A 744 14.56 -23.73 -27.34
N LYS A 745 15.76 -23.15 -27.28
CA LYS A 745 16.23 -22.24 -26.23
C LYS A 745 16.12 -20.80 -26.76
N PRO A 746 14.98 -20.11 -26.54
CA PRO A 746 14.84 -18.71 -26.92
C PRO A 746 15.81 -17.84 -26.12
N PRO A 747 16.36 -16.76 -26.70
CA PRO A 747 17.13 -15.76 -25.97
C PRO A 747 16.34 -15.21 -24.77
N VAL A 748 17.05 -14.81 -23.72
CA VAL A 748 16.43 -14.34 -22.46
C VAL A 748 15.49 -13.14 -22.67
N TYR A 749 15.77 -12.30 -23.67
CA TYR A 749 14.99 -11.10 -23.97
C TYR A 749 13.81 -11.35 -24.92
N TYR A 750 13.59 -12.59 -25.40
CA TYR A 750 12.42 -12.94 -26.20
C TYR A 750 11.18 -13.16 -25.32
N PRO A 751 9.99 -12.75 -25.77
CA PRO A 751 8.74 -12.96 -25.04
C PRO A 751 8.40 -14.45 -24.97
N ARG A 752 7.64 -14.87 -23.96
CA ARG A 752 7.18 -16.26 -23.79
C ARG A 752 5.65 -16.31 -23.70
N PRO A 753 4.94 -16.18 -24.82
CA PRO A 753 3.48 -16.23 -24.80
C PRO A 753 2.98 -17.62 -24.38
N ASP A 754 1.83 -17.65 -23.69
CA ASP A 754 1.18 -18.89 -23.25
C ASP A 754 0.80 -19.78 -24.44
N ARG A 755 0.96 -21.10 -24.28
CA ARG A 755 0.58 -22.12 -25.29
C ARG A 755 -0.84 -21.90 -25.77
N LEU A 756 -1.05 -21.92 -27.09
CA LEU A 756 -2.40 -21.92 -27.65
C LEU A 756 -3.03 -23.27 -27.31
N SER A 757 -4.05 -23.29 -26.47
CA SER A 757 -4.62 -24.54 -25.99
C SER A 757 -6.14 -24.56 -25.94
N ILE A 758 -6.67 -25.76 -26.05
CA ILE A 758 -8.07 -26.10 -25.83
C ILE A 758 -8.11 -27.05 -24.64
N SER A 759 -8.92 -26.73 -23.63
CA SER A 759 -9.18 -27.61 -22.50
C SER A 759 -10.67 -27.85 -22.39
N TRP A 760 -11.10 -29.07 -22.69
CA TRP A 760 -12.50 -29.45 -22.74
C TRP A 760 -12.79 -30.67 -21.87
N LYS A 761 -13.57 -30.46 -20.81
CA LYS A 761 -14.28 -31.55 -20.13
C LYS A 761 -15.61 -31.75 -20.84
N LEU A 762 -15.67 -32.79 -21.68
CA LEU A 762 -16.86 -33.12 -22.45
C LEU A 762 -17.96 -33.66 -21.52
N ASP A 763 -17.58 -34.56 -20.61
CA ASP A 763 -18.43 -35.09 -19.54
C ASP A 763 -17.58 -35.56 -18.33
N SER A 764 -18.17 -36.31 -17.39
CA SER A 764 -17.45 -36.82 -16.21
C SER A 764 -16.42 -37.90 -16.52
N HIS A 765 -16.35 -38.38 -17.76
CA HIS A 765 -15.50 -39.49 -18.19
C HIS A 765 -14.48 -39.07 -19.24
N ILE A 766 -14.76 -38.09 -20.10
CA ILE A 766 -13.89 -37.68 -21.21
C ILE A 766 -13.33 -36.28 -20.98
N GLY A 767 -12.00 -36.19 -20.95
CA GLY A 767 -11.24 -34.95 -21.01
C GLY A 767 -10.44 -34.85 -22.31
N ILE A 768 -10.43 -33.69 -22.95
CA ILE A 768 -9.66 -33.39 -24.15
C ILE A 768 -8.79 -32.17 -23.87
N THR A 769 -7.50 -32.29 -24.12
CA THR A 769 -6.53 -31.20 -24.04
C THR A 769 -5.76 -31.14 -25.34
N GLY A 770 -5.78 -30.00 -26.02
CA GLY A 770 -4.96 -29.75 -27.21
C GLY A 770 -4.06 -28.56 -26.98
N GLU A 771 -2.83 -28.60 -27.46
CA GLU A 771 -1.90 -27.48 -27.47
C GLU A 771 -1.31 -27.28 -28.86
N ALA A 772 -0.97 -26.05 -29.19
CA ALA A 772 -0.30 -25.69 -30.44
C ALA A 772 0.63 -24.49 -30.22
N TYR A 773 1.64 -24.38 -31.08
CA TYR A 773 2.52 -23.24 -31.14
C TYR A 773 3.05 -23.02 -32.56
N PHE A 774 3.49 -21.80 -32.81
CA PHE A 774 4.15 -21.37 -34.02
C PHE A 774 5.10 -20.21 -33.68
N ALA A 775 6.35 -20.27 -34.10
CA ALA A 775 7.26 -19.15 -33.94
C ALA A 775 8.21 -18.97 -35.12
N VAL A 776 8.51 -17.71 -35.42
CA VAL A 776 9.43 -17.28 -36.46
C VAL A 776 10.44 -16.33 -35.86
N THR A 777 11.71 -16.62 -36.10
CA THR A 777 12.89 -15.86 -35.66
C THR A 777 13.83 -15.69 -36.86
N PRO A 778 14.83 -14.79 -36.80
CA PRO A 778 15.84 -14.65 -37.84
C PRO A 778 16.63 -15.93 -38.14
N LYS A 779 16.66 -16.89 -37.21
CA LYS A 779 17.39 -18.17 -37.36
C LYS A 779 16.51 -19.34 -37.77
N ALA A 780 15.30 -19.41 -37.23
CA ALA A 780 14.44 -20.58 -37.34
C ALA A 780 12.95 -20.23 -37.45
N CYS A 781 12.21 -21.11 -38.10
CA CYS A 781 10.76 -21.21 -38.07
C CYS A 781 10.40 -22.54 -37.40
N MET A 782 9.42 -22.53 -36.52
CA MET A 782 8.99 -23.70 -35.78
C MET A 782 7.48 -23.71 -35.63
N GLY A 783 6.91 -24.89 -35.53
CA GLY A 783 5.49 -25.04 -35.28
C GLY A 783 5.17 -26.47 -34.92
N GLY A 784 4.18 -26.63 -34.06
CA GLY A 784 3.80 -27.94 -33.60
C GLY A 784 2.57 -27.89 -32.72
N GLY A 785 2.17 -29.06 -32.24
CA GLY A 785 1.06 -29.21 -31.33
C GLY A 785 0.94 -30.61 -30.79
N SER A 786 0.13 -30.74 -29.76
CA SER A 786 -0.18 -31.99 -29.11
C SER A 786 -1.68 -32.09 -28.84
N LEU A 787 -2.20 -33.30 -28.80
CA LEU A 787 -3.58 -33.63 -28.48
C LEU A 787 -3.57 -34.82 -27.52
N SER A 788 -4.13 -34.63 -26.33
CA SER A 788 -4.35 -35.65 -25.33
C SER A 788 -5.85 -35.83 -25.12
N ILE A 789 -6.34 -37.05 -25.23
CA ILE A 789 -7.72 -37.43 -24.93
C ILE A 789 -7.68 -38.51 -23.87
N VAL A 790 -8.30 -38.25 -22.72
CA VAL A 790 -8.36 -39.18 -21.59
C VAL A 790 -9.80 -39.59 -21.35
N PHE A 791 -10.05 -40.90 -21.34
CA PHE A 791 -11.30 -41.51 -20.91
C PHE A 791 -11.11 -42.23 -19.57
N SER A 792 -11.95 -41.93 -18.59
CA SER A 792 -11.92 -42.55 -17.26
C SER A 792 -13.33 -42.95 -16.83
N ALA A 793 -13.55 -44.25 -16.61
CA ALA A 793 -14.82 -44.80 -16.15
C ALA A 793 -14.59 -45.86 -15.08
N GLY A 794 -14.59 -45.45 -13.81
CA GLY A 794 -14.37 -46.32 -12.66
C GLY A 794 -12.98 -46.98 -12.69
N PRO A 795 -12.86 -48.32 -12.81
CA PRO A 795 -11.58 -49.02 -12.87
C PRO A 795 -10.87 -48.89 -14.23
N LEU A 796 -11.54 -48.37 -15.27
CA LEU A 796 -11.02 -48.31 -16.64
C LEU A 796 -10.50 -46.91 -16.97
N LEU A 797 -9.28 -46.82 -17.48
CA LEU A 797 -8.68 -45.59 -18.00
C LEU A 797 -8.11 -45.87 -19.40
N ALA A 798 -8.43 -45.03 -20.38
CA ALA A 798 -7.85 -45.08 -21.71
C ALA A 798 -7.33 -43.69 -22.10
N HIS A 799 -6.22 -43.64 -22.84
CA HIS A 799 -5.65 -42.39 -23.33
C HIS A 799 -5.27 -42.51 -24.81
N LEU A 800 -5.37 -41.38 -25.51
CA LEU A 800 -4.82 -41.15 -26.85
C LEU A 800 -3.98 -39.88 -26.75
N ASP A 801 -2.68 -40.01 -26.96
CA ASP A 801 -1.76 -38.89 -27.01
C ASP A 801 -1.16 -38.80 -28.41
N ALA A 802 -1.27 -37.65 -29.05
CA ALA A 802 -0.68 -37.38 -30.36
C ALA A 802 0.11 -36.08 -30.28
N HIS A 803 1.26 -36.02 -30.95
CA HIS A 803 2.05 -34.80 -31.07
C HIS A 803 2.69 -34.71 -32.46
N ALA A 804 2.95 -33.48 -32.89
CA ALA A 804 3.68 -33.18 -34.12
C ALA A 804 4.47 -31.89 -33.89
N ASP A 805 5.79 -31.97 -33.93
CA ASP A 805 6.71 -30.86 -33.72
C ASP A 805 7.60 -30.69 -34.95
N PHE A 806 7.67 -29.48 -35.49
CA PHE A 806 8.49 -29.14 -36.64
C PHE A 806 9.43 -27.98 -36.31
N LEU A 807 10.68 -28.09 -36.74
CA LEU A 807 11.69 -27.05 -36.62
C LEU A 807 12.48 -26.95 -37.93
N MET A 808 12.61 -25.73 -38.44
CA MET A 808 13.29 -25.42 -39.69
C MET A 808 14.27 -24.27 -39.47
N VAL A 809 15.53 -24.44 -39.87
CA VAL A 809 16.58 -23.41 -39.86
C VAL A 809 16.80 -22.89 -41.27
N TRP A 810 17.01 -21.57 -41.41
CA TRP A 810 17.04 -20.92 -42.71
C TRP A 810 18.33 -21.18 -43.51
N ASN A 811 19.51 -21.00 -42.90
CA ASN A 811 20.80 -21.02 -43.61
C ASN A 811 21.96 -21.55 -42.73
N PRO A 812 22.55 -22.72 -43.08
CA PRO A 812 22.15 -23.61 -44.16
C PRO A 812 20.75 -24.21 -43.90
N PHE A 813 19.97 -24.38 -44.96
CA PHE A 813 18.58 -24.83 -44.84
C PHE A 813 18.53 -26.29 -44.35
N HIS A 814 17.84 -26.53 -43.25
CA HIS A 814 17.61 -27.86 -42.70
C HIS A 814 16.30 -27.85 -41.90
N PHE A 815 15.55 -28.96 -41.94
CA PHE A 815 14.34 -29.12 -41.14
C PHE A 815 14.31 -30.50 -40.47
N ILE A 816 13.68 -30.54 -39.30
CA ILE A 816 13.32 -31.74 -38.57
C ILE A 816 11.83 -31.73 -38.26
N GLY A 817 11.22 -32.89 -38.21
CA GLY A 817 9.82 -33.07 -37.83
C GLY A 817 9.63 -34.36 -37.04
N ASP A 818 9.15 -34.26 -35.80
CA ASP A 818 8.87 -35.38 -34.93
C ASP A 818 7.36 -35.51 -34.74
N ILE A 819 6.78 -36.64 -35.13
CA ILE A 819 5.34 -36.90 -35.06
C ILE A 819 5.13 -38.20 -34.31
N GLY A 820 4.29 -38.22 -33.29
CA GLY A 820 3.99 -39.41 -32.51
C GLY A 820 2.52 -39.57 -32.22
N VAL A 821 2.09 -40.83 -32.09
CA VAL A 821 0.79 -41.20 -31.56
C VAL A 821 0.94 -42.39 -30.61
N GLU A 822 0.31 -42.32 -29.46
CA GLU A 822 0.26 -43.34 -28.43
C GLU A 822 -1.18 -43.56 -28.00
N VAL A 823 -1.57 -44.84 -27.89
CA VAL A 823 -2.88 -45.25 -27.42
C VAL A 823 -2.67 -46.31 -26.36
N GLY A 824 -3.22 -46.06 -25.17
CA GLY A 824 -3.10 -46.97 -24.04
C GLY A 824 -4.42 -47.21 -23.34
N VAL A 825 -4.56 -48.39 -22.75
CA VAL A 825 -5.69 -48.75 -21.89
C VAL A 825 -5.16 -49.42 -20.63
N SER A 826 -5.57 -48.90 -19.48
CA SER A 826 -5.28 -49.46 -18.16
C SER A 826 -6.57 -49.81 -17.41
N PHE A 827 -6.49 -50.88 -16.63
CA PHE A 827 -7.58 -51.37 -15.81
C PHE A 827 -7.08 -51.67 -14.40
N GLN A 828 -7.66 -51.00 -13.41
CA GLN A 828 -7.32 -51.12 -12.00
C GLN A 828 -8.53 -51.61 -11.20
N ALA A 829 -8.50 -52.86 -10.74
CA ALA A 829 -9.56 -53.42 -9.91
C ALA A 829 -9.03 -53.94 -8.57
N LYS A 830 -9.72 -53.57 -7.49
CA LYS A 830 -9.47 -54.10 -6.15
C LYS A 830 -10.40 -55.28 -5.88
N VAL A 831 -9.86 -56.49 -5.91
CA VAL A 831 -10.60 -57.71 -5.58
C VAL A 831 -10.15 -58.17 -4.19
N TRP A 832 -10.96 -57.84 -3.17
CA TRP A 832 -10.72 -58.11 -1.75
C TRP A 832 -9.41 -57.48 -1.20
N PHE A 833 -8.31 -58.23 -1.12
CA PHE A 833 -6.97 -57.73 -0.70
C PHE A 833 -5.95 -57.60 -1.86
N VAL A 834 -6.31 -57.98 -3.09
CA VAL A 834 -5.42 -57.97 -4.26
C VAL A 834 -5.75 -56.80 -5.19
N HIS A 835 -4.72 -56.02 -5.58
CA HIS A 835 -4.82 -54.99 -6.61
C HIS A 835 -4.41 -55.61 -7.95
N VAL A 836 -5.34 -55.70 -8.90
CA VAL A 836 -5.07 -56.14 -10.28
C VAL A 836 -4.88 -54.90 -11.14
N HIS A 837 -3.66 -54.72 -11.68
CA HIS A 837 -3.31 -53.65 -12.60
C HIS A 837 -2.90 -54.26 -13.94
N ILE A 838 -3.68 -53.98 -14.99
CA ILE A 838 -3.36 -54.37 -16.37
C ILE A 838 -3.20 -53.07 -17.17
N SER A 839 -2.09 -52.90 -17.89
CA SER A 839 -1.84 -51.77 -18.79
C SER A 839 -1.31 -52.31 -20.11
N VAL A 840 -1.84 -51.82 -21.23
CA VAL A 840 -1.37 -52.14 -22.58
C VAL A 840 -1.30 -50.84 -23.37
N ASP A 841 -0.12 -50.56 -23.92
CA ASP A 841 0.19 -49.34 -24.66
C ASP A 841 0.72 -49.70 -26.06
N VAL A 842 0.25 -48.98 -27.08
CA VAL A 842 0.68 -49.12 -28.48
C VAL A 842 0.93 -47.73 -29.05
N GLY A 843 2.10 -47.51 -29.62
CA GLY A 843 2.46 -46.23 -30.20
C GLY A 843 3.28 -46.35 -31.47
N ALA A 844 3.29 -45.26 -32.24
CA ALA A 844 4.17 -45.09 -33.39
C ALA A 844 4.74 -43.67 -33.38
N SER A 845 6.02 -43.55 -33.69
CA SER A 845 6.69 -42.26 -33.90
C SER A 845 7.35 -42.21 -35.27
N LEU A 846 7.37 -41.03 -35.86
CA LEU A 846 7.88 -40.71 -37.17
C LEU A 846 8.82 -39.52 -37.01
N HIS A 847 10.10 -39.74 -37.32
CA HIS A 847 11.11 -38.70 -37.40
C HIS A 847 11.37 -38.37 -38.87
N LEU A 848 11.24 -37.10 -39.22
CA LEU A 848 11.46 -36.52 -40.55
C LEU A 848 12.67 -35.60 -40.51
N GLU A 849 13.49 -35.65 -41.55
CA GLU A 849 14.66 -34.79 -41.70
C GLU A 849 14.92 -34.46 -43.17
N GLY A 850 15.58 -33.33 -43.44
CA GLY A 850 16.03 -32.99 -44.79
C GLY A 850 16.55 -31.56 -44.93
N PRO A 851 16.98 -31.16 -46.15
CA PRO A 851 16.99 -31.92 -47.41
C PRO A 851 18.24 -32.84 -47.60
N PRO A 852 18.21 -33.86 -48.49
CA PRO A 852 17.01 -34.43 -49.12
C PRO A 852 16.07 -35.05 -48.07
N PHE A 853 14.79 -35.16 -48.40
CA PHE A 853 13.76 -35.68 -47.49
C PHE A 853 14.01 -37.15 -47.15
N GLY A 854 14.08 -37.46 -45.87
CA GLY A 854 14.25 -38.81 -45.32
C GLY A 854 13.76 -38.90 -43.88
N GLY A 855 13.88 -40.09 -43.28
CA GLY A 855 13.44 -40.28 -41.91
C GLY A 855 13.36 -41.74 -41.45
N LYS A 856 12.82 -41.91 -40.24
CA LYS A 856 12.55 -43.23 -39.64
C LYS A 856 11.17 -43.28 -39.00
N VAL A 857 10.50 -44.42 -39.12
CA VAL A 857 9.28 -44.77 -38.37
C VAL A 857 9.67 -45.77 -37.30
N HIS A 858 9.38 -45.49 -36.03
CA HIS A 858 9.52 -46.43 -34.92
C HIS A 858 8.12 -46.85 -34.46
N VAL A 859 7.82 -48.15 -34.51
CA VAL A 859 6.55 -48.71 -34.01
C VAL A 859 6.82 -49.46 -32.72
N ASN A 860 6.09 -49.12 -31.65
CA ASN A 860 6.23 -49.71 -30.34
C ASN A 860 4.92 -50.43 -29.93
N PHE A 861 5.01 -51.72 -29.64
CA PHE A 861 3.93 -52.51 -29.04
C PHE A 861 4.33 -52.92 -27.63
N TYR A 862 3.35 -53.20 -26.77
CA TYR A 862 3.52 -53.65 -25.38
C TYR A 862 4.63 -54.71 -25.11
N LEU A 863 5.00 -55.54 -26.09
CA LEU A 863 6.03 -56.59 -25.94
C LEU A 863 7.27 -56.44 -26.84
N PHE A 864 7.22 -55.61 -27.89
CA PHE A 864 8.33 -55.45 -28.85
C PHE A 864 8.14 -54.19 -29.73
N GLY A 865 9.22 -53.65 -30.28
CA GLY A 865 9.19 -52.55 -31.25
C GLY A 865 10.24 -52.70 -32.35
N PHE A 866 10.08 -51.97 -33.46
CA PHE A 866 11.00 -52.01 -34.60
C PHE A 866 11.03 -50.70 -35.39
N ASP A 867 12.15 -50.46 -36.12
CA ASP A 867 12.39 -49.26 -36.93
C ASP A 867 12.28 -49.55 -38.44
N ILE A 868 11.66 -48.63 -39.19
CA ILE A 868 11.64 -48.60 -40.65
C ILE A 868 12.25 -47.29 -41.14
N TYR A 869 13.38 -47.36 -41.84
CA TYR A 869 14.05 -46.21 -42.45
C TYR A 869 13.55 -45.98 -43.88
N PHE A 870 13.39 -44.72 -44.29
CA PHE A 870 12.98 -44.34 -45.65
C PHE A 870 13.65 -43.04 -46.11
N GLY A 871 13.70 -42.84 -47.43
CA GLY A 871 14.35 -41.68 -48.04
C GLY A 871 15.88 -41.74 -48.01
N SER A 872 16.51 -40.64 -48.43
CA SER A 872 17.97 -40.47 -48.39
C SER A 872 18.39 -39.87 -47.06
N HIS A 873 19.61 -40.18 -46.61
CA HIS A 873 20.18 -39.48 -45.45
C HIS A 873 20.37 -37.99 -45.80
N PRO A 874 20.12 -37.06 -44.86
CA PRO A 874 20.37 -35.64 -45.06
C PRO A 874 21.81 -35.39 -45.49
N GLY A 875 21.98 -34.37 -46.33
CA GLY A 875 23.28 -33.88 -46.75
C GLY A 875 23.20 -32.37 -46.97
N PRO A 876 24.33 -31.66 -46.95
CA PRO A 876 24.35 -30.21 -47.10
C PRO A 876 23.69 -29.78 -48.40
N PRO A 877 22.76 -28.81 -48.38
CA PRO A 877 22.28 -28.21 -49.62
C PRO A 877 23.48 -27.64 -50.40
N PRO A 878 23.46 -27.66 -51.74
CA PRO A 878 24.51 -27.04 -52.52
C PRO A 878 24.56 -25.53 -52.22
N PRO A 879 25.76 -24.92 -52.13
CA PRO A 879 25.89 -23.48 -51.89
C PRO A 879 25.25 -22.69 -53.02
N LEU A 880 24.60 -21.57 -52.69
CA LEU A 880 24.07 -20.66 -53.69
C LEU A 880 25.21 -20.01 -54.49
N SER A 881 24.98 -19.80 -55.79
CA SER A 881 25.81 -18.91 -56.60
C SER A 881 25.60 -17.44 -56.22
N LEU A 882 26.52 -16.56 -56.64
CA LEU A 882 26.40 -15.12 -56.38
C LEU A 882 25.13 -14.51 -57.00
N ASP A 883 24.75 -14.95 -58.21
CA ASP A 883 23.54 -14.46 -58.88
C ASP A 883 22.27 -14.92 -58.15
N GLU A 884 22.22 -16.17 -57.68
CA GLU A 884 21.09 -16.68 -56.87
C GLU A 884 21.00 -15.98 -55.51
N PHE A 885 22.14 -15.68 -54.88
CA PHE A 885 22.18 -14.92 -53.65
C PHE A 885 21.76 -13.45 -53.87
N TRP A 886 22.17 -12.84 -54.98
CA TRP A 886 21.71 -11.50 -55.36
C TRP A 886 20.19 -11.48 -55.60
N ASP A 887 19.66 -12.46 -56.33
CA ASP A 887 18.23 -12.59 -56.56
C ASP A 887 17.45 -12.77 -55.25
N LEU A 888 18.01 -13.51 -54.28
CA LEU A 888 17.44 -13.65 -52.94
C LEU A 888 17.32 -12.28 -52.24
N LEU A 889 18.35 -11.42 -52.34
CA LEU A 889 18.35 -10.06 -51.78
C LEU A 889 17.50 -9.08 -52.60
N ALA A 890 17.33 -9.32 -53.90
CA ALA A 890 16.66 -8.43 -54.84
C ALA A 890 15.13 -8.62 -54.90
N ARG A 891 14.58 -9.73 -54.37
CA ARG A 891 13.13 -9.99 -54.31
C ARG A 891 12.39 -8.91 -53.50
N SER A 892 11.90 -7.89 -54.19
CA SER A 892 10.93 -6.92 -53.66
C SER A 892 9.51 -7.35 -54.02
N SER A 893 8.56 -7.01 -53.14
CA SER A 893 7.15 -7.42 -53.16
C SER A 893 6.29 -6.82 -54.30
N ASN A 894 6.88 -6.31 -55.37
CA ASN A 894 6.16 -5.85 -56.57
C ASN A 894 6.94 -6.27 -57.82
N GLN A 895 6.66 -7.48 -58.33
CA GLN A 895 7.00 -7.87 -59.70
C GLN A 895 6.14 -7.07 -60.69
N GLN A 896 6.42 -5.78 -60.83
CA GLN A 896 5.90 -4.98 -61.93
C GLN A 896 6.78 -3.77 -62.21
N ASP A 897 8.09 -3.97 -62.35
CA ASP A 897 8.90 -3.07 -63.16
C ASP A 897 10.06 -3.83 -63.82
N SER A 898 10.14 -3.71 -65.13
CA SER A 898 11.08 -4.45 -66.00
C SER A 898 12.47 -3.80 -66.06
N GLY A 899 12.83 -3.03 -65.03
CA GLY A 899 14.17 -2.46 -64.87
C GLY A 899 14.99 -3.36 -63.96
N LYS A 900 16.26 -3.64 -64.33
CA LYS A 900 17.21 -4.28 -63.40
C LYS A 900 17.28 -3.45 -62.11
N ASP A 901 16.70 -3.95 -61.02
CA ASP A 901 16.84 -3.36 -59.69
C ASP A 901 18.34 -3.37 -59.34
N SER A 902 18.93 -2.19 -59.26
CA SER A 902 20.37 -2.03 -58.99
C SER A 902 20.74 -2.38 -57.54
N GLY A 903 19.76 -2.64 -56.66
CA GLY A 903 19.97 -2.93 -55.25
C GLY A 903 20.57 -1.75 -54.45
N ILE A 904 20.62 -0.57 -55.08
CA ILE A 904 21.08 0.70 -54.51
C ILE A 904 19.89 1.66 -54.49
N THR A 905 19.61 2.24 -53.33
CA THR A 905 18.57 3.25 -53.15
C THR A 905 19.20 4.57 -52.75
N LEU A 906 18.87 5.63 -53.49
CA LEU A 906 19.34 7.00 -53.25
C LEU A 906 18.19 7.81 -52.66
N VAL A 907 18.40 8.43 -51.50
CA VAL A 907 17.39 9.22 -50.79
C VAL A 907 17.98 10.55 -50.35
N VAL A 908 17.28 11.66 -50.59
CA VAL A 908 17.65 12.96 -50.02
C VAL A 908 17.27 12.98 -48.55
N GLN A 909 18.24 13.22 -47.67
CA GLN A 909 18.03 13.29 -46.23
C GLN A 909 17.81 14.73 -45.75
N ASP A 910 18.47 15.70 -46.38
CA ASP A 910 18.36 17.12 -46.04
C ASP A 910 18.60 18.00 -47.28
N GLY A 911 18.04 19.21 -47.26
CA GLY A 911 18.18 20.18 -48.34
C GLY A 911 17.29 19.91 -49.56
N TYR A 912 16.23 19.10 -49.45
CA TYR A 912 15.25 18.93 -50.54
C TYR A 912 14.37 20.18 -50.69
N ALA A 913 14.28 20.72 -51.90
CA ALA A 913 13.46 21.89 -52.22
C ALA A 913 12.36 21.50 -53.23
N PRO A 914 11.13 21.19 -52.80
CA PRO A 914 10.07 20.82 -53.73
C PRO A 914 9.68 22.00 -54.63
N GLU A 915 9.51 21.76 -55.94
CA GLU A 915 8.82 22.72 -56.81
C GLU A 915 7.37 22.88 -56.35
N SER A 916 6.88 24.12 -56.28
CA SER A 916 5.67 24.50 -55.54
C SER A 916 4.33 23.94 -56.06
N ASN A 917 4.30 22.93 -56.94
CA ASN A 917 3.06 22.45 -57.58
C ASN A 917 3.04 20.97 -58.04
N LYS A 918 3.91 20.07 -57.55
CA LYS A 918 3.79 18.62 -57.82
C LYS A 918 4.06 17.77 -56.57
N ASN A 919 3.38 16.63 -56.49
CA ASN A 919 3.40 15.67 -55.37
C ASN A 919 4.79 15.42 -54.78
N VAL A 920 4.83 15.26 -53.45
CA VAL A 920 6.01 15.14 -52.55
C VAL A 920 6.75 13.79 -52.70
N THR A 921 6.49 13.02 -53.75
CA THR A 921 7.10 11.69 -53.95
C THR A 921 8.17 11.77 -55.04
N PRO A 922 9.46 11.54 -54.71
CA PRO A 922 10.53 11.48 -55.71
C PRO A 922 10.22 10.39 -56.74
N VAL A 923 10.08 10.77 -58.02
CA VAL A 923 9.96 9.80 -59.11
C VAL A 923 11.36 9.24 -59.41
N PRO A 924 11.55 7.91 -59.43
CA PRO A 924 12.84 7.32 -59.78
C PRO A 924 13.37 7.85 -61.12
N GLY A 925 14.59 8.38 -61.13
CA GLY A 925 15.24 8.95 -62.32
C GLY A 925 14.95 10.43 -62.61
N ALA A 926 14.08 11.09 -61.83
CA ALA A 926 13.89 12.54 -61.92
C ALA A 926 15.02 13.30 -61.20
N PRO A 927 15.48 14.46 -61.73
CA PRO A 927 16.47 15.29 -61.05
C PRO A 927 15.92 15.85 -59.73
N TRP A 928 16.73 15.87 -58.68
CA TRP A 928 16.37 16.50 -57.41
C TRP A 928 16.71 17.99 -57.43
N LEU A 929 15.74 18.83 -57.08
CA LEU A 929 16.01 20.23 -56.77
C LEU A 929 16.40 20.33 -55.29
N VAL A 930 17.61 20.84 -55.02
CA VAL A 930 18.21 20.81 -53.68
C VAL A 930 18.91 22.11 -53.33
N VAL A 931 18.98 22.42 -52.04
CA VAL A 931 19.72 23.56 -51.50
C VAL A 931 21.15 23.14 -51.22
N GLY A 932 22.09 23.58 -52.08
CA GLY A 932 23.48 23.11 -52.08
C GLY A 932 24.15 23.09 -50.70
N GLY A 933 24.06 24.16 -49.92
CA GLY A 933 24.74 24.26 -48.62
C GLY A 933 24.16 23.41 -47.48
N LYS A 934 23.01 22.75 -47.68
CA LYS A 934 22.43 21.79 -46.72
C LYS A 934 22.26 20.41 -47.33
N PHE A 935 22.65 20.22 -48.59
CA PHE A 935 22.31 19.03 -49.32
C PHE A 935 23.02 17.81 -48.74
N LYS A 936 22.22 16.86 -48.27
CA LYS A 936 22.67 15.55 -47.80
C LYS A 936 21.83 14.49 -48.46
N PHE A 937 22.48 13.46 -48.97
CA PHE A 937 21.79 12.30 -49.51
C PHE A 937 22.43 11.03 -49.00
N VAL A 938 21.62 9.99 -48.95
CA VAL A 938 21.97 8.68 -48.44
C VAL A 938 21.95 7.70 -49.60
N ILE A 939 23.00 6.88 -49.66
CA ILE A 939 23.10 5.72 -50.54
C ILE A 939 22.94 4.49 -49.66
N GLN A 940 21.82 3.77 -49.81
CA GLN A 940 21.59 2.49 -49.14
C GLN A 940 21.84 1.36 -50.12
N CYS A 941 22.55 0.33 -49.68
CA CYS A 941 22.82 -0.87 -50.45
C CYS A 941 22.10 -2.06 -49.80
N ARG A 942 21.48 -2.92 -50.62
CA ARG A 942 20.93 -4.20 -50.13
C ARG A 942 22.03 -5.22 -49.83
N PHE A 943 23.18 -5.09 -50.49
CA PHE A 943 24.36 -5.92 -50.27
C PHE A 943 25.31 -5.23 -49.27
N ALA A 944 25.81 -5.97 -48.28
CA ALA A 944 26.73 -5.43 -47.28
C ALA A 944 28.05 -5.00 -47.92
N LEU A 945 28.59 -3.85 -47.48
CA LEU A 945 29.78 -3.23 -48.04
C LEU A 945 30.99 -3.47 -47.14
N LYS A 946 32.15 -3.74 -47.75
CA LYS A 946 33.44 -3.70 -47.03
C LYS A 946 34.08 -2.32 -47.12
N THR A 947 33.98 -1.68 -48.29
CA THR A 947 34.66 -0.41 -48.55
C THR A 947 33.81 0.50 -49.44
N VAL A 948 33.82 1.79 -49.14
CA VAL A 948 33.32 2.83 -50.06
C VAL A 948 34.52 3.55 -50.64
N GLN A 949 34.57 3.61 -51.96
CA GLN A 949 35.60 4.30 -52.74
C GLN A 949 35.01 5.53 -53.42
N PHE A 950 35.70 6.66 -53.29
CA PHE A 950 35.38 7.88 -54.01
C PHE A 950 36.44 8.16 -55.07
N LYS A 951 36.02 8.61 -56.25
CA LYS A 951 36.94 9.03 -57.30
C LYS A 951 37.39 10.46 -57.01
N ASP A 952 38.68 10.66 -56.79
CA ASP A 952 39.32 11.96 -56.58
C ASP A 952 40.48 12.13 -57.58
N GLU A 953 40.47 13.21 -58.38
CA GLU A 953 41.47 13.51 -59.42
C GLU A 953 41.97 12.28 -60.23
N ASP A 954 41.03 11.46 -60.71
CA ASP A 954 41.23 10.22 -61.48
C ASP A 954 41.80 9.00 -60.73
N LYS A 955 41.88 9.03 -59.39
CA LYS A 955 42.23 7.88 -58.54
C LYS A 955 41.07 7.47 -57.64
N TRP A 956 40.94 6.17 -57.40
CA TRP A 956 39.99 5.64 -56.41
C TRP A 956 40.64 5.66 -55.02
N THR A 957 40.01 6.36 -54.07
CA THR A 957 40.45 6.42 -52.68
C THR A 957 39.40 5.80 -51.77
N ASN A 958 39.84 5.03 -50.76
CA ASN A 958 38.93 4.46 -49.77
C ASN A 958 38.51 5.57 -48.80
N VAL A 959 37.23 5.97 -48.82
CA VAL A 959 36.69 7.02 -47.94
C VAL A 959 36.05 6.44 -46.67
N ILE A 960 35.54 5.20 -46.75
CA ILE A 960 34.98 4.46 -45.61
C ILE A 960 35.42 3.01 -45.71
N SER A 961 35.85 2.42 -44.59
CA SER A 961 36.13 0.99 -44.48
C SER A 961 35.33 0.41 -43.32
N GLY A 962 34.56 -0.65 -43.58
CA GLY A 962 33.81 -1.39 -42.55
C GLY A 962 34.75 -2.24 -41.69
N SER A 963 34.50 -2.26 -40.38
CA SER A 963 35.27 -3.05 -39.41
C SER A 963 34.92 -4.55 -39.46
N ILE A 964 33.72 -4.89 -39.93
CA ILE A 964 33.20 -6.26 -39.97
C ILE A 964 33.51 -6.87 -41.33
N PRO A 965 34.05 -8.10 -41.39
CA PRO A 965 34.19 -8.83 -42.64
C PRO A 965 32.84 -9.17 -43.26
N VAL A 966 32.73 -9.03 -44.58
CA VAL A 966 31.50 -9.37 -45.30
C VAL A 966 31.58 -10.83 -45.75
N TYR A 967 30.63 -11.66 -45.34
CA TYR A 967 30.46 -13.03 -45.82
C TYR A 967 29.06 -13.22 -46.42
N ALA A 968 28.84 -14.34 -47.09
CA ALA A 968 27.51 -14.80 -47.49
C ALA A 968 27.33 -16.25 -47.03
N LYS A 969 26.63 -16.44 -45.91
CA LYS A 969 26.39 -17.77 -45.33
C LYS A 969 25.62 -18.70 -46.29
N PRO A 970 24.61 -18.24 -47.06
CA PRO A 970 23.91 -19.08 -48.06
C PRO A 970 24.81 -19.56 -49.22
N MET A 971 25.92 -18.88 -49.48
CA MET A 971 26.93 -19.29 -50.47
C MET A 971 28.00 -20.23 -49.88
N HIS A 972 27.86 -20.61 -48.60
CA HIS A 972 28.88 -21.32 -47.81
C HIS A 972 30.25 -20.62 -47.83
N SER A 973 30.26 -19.28 -47.83
CA SER A 973 31.50 -18.51 -47.89
C SER A 973 32.31 -18.64 -46.60
N THR A 974 33.49 -19.24 -46.71
CA THR A 974 34.49 -19.30 -45.63
C THR A 974 35.48 -18.13 -45.70
N GLU A 975 35.65 -17.56 -46.89
CA GLU A 975 36.50 -16.39 -47.17
C GLU A 975 35.68 -15.09 -47.23
N GLU A 976 36.33 -13.97 -46.93
CA GLU A 976 35.70 -12.65 -46.96
C GLU A 976 35.40 -12.20 -48.40
N ILE A 977 34.18 -11.71 -48.63
CA ILE A 977 33.72 -11.20 -49.92
C ILE A 977 34.19 -9.76 -50.09
N ALA A 978 34.89 -9.49 -51.20
CA ALA A 978 35.27 -8.15 -51.60
C ALA A 978 34.04 -7.36 -52.10
N SER A 979 33.43 -6.57 -51.22
CA SER A 979 32.28 -5.72 -51.55
C SER A 979 32.66 -4.23 -51.52
N ILE A 980 32.69 -3.59 -52.70
CA ILE A 980 33.18 -2.22 -52.86
C ILE A 980 32.11 -1.34 -53.53
N LEU A 981 31.62 -0.32 -52.84
CA LEU A 981 30.79 0.73 -53.42
C LEU A 981 31.69 1.80 -54.04
N ARG A 982 31.56 2.04 -55.34
CA ARG A 982 32.30 3.09 -56.07
C ARG A 982 31.40 4.27 -56.36
N LEU A 983 31.75 5.42 -55.79
CA LEU A 983 31.03 6.68 -55.95
C LEU A 983 31.83 7.64 -56.85
N THR A 984 31.12 8.31 -57.76
CA THR A 984 31.65 9.43 -58.53
C THR A 984 30.58 10.50 -58.62
N ILE A 985 30.95 11.74 -58.29
CA ILE A 985 30.07 12.91 -58.39
C ILE A 985 30.65 13.80 -59.48
N THR A 986 29.87 14.08 -60.52
CA THR A 986 30.30 14.90 -61.66
C THR A 986 29.37 16.08 -61.86
N LYS A 987 29.96 17.25 -62.13
CA LYS A 987 29.21 18.40 -62.62
C LYS A 987 28.66 18.11 -64.01
N HIS A 988 27.36 18.30 -64.22
CA HIS A 988 26.67 17.94 -65.46
C HIS A 988 27.18 18.72 -66.69
N ASP A 989 27.57 19.98 -66.50
CA ASP A 989 28.02 20.89 -67.57
C ASP A 989 29.46 20.63 -68.05
N THR A 990 30.36 20.26 -67.13
CA THR A 990 31.79 20.12 -67.38
C THR A 990 32.27 18.67 -67.38
N SER A 991 31.43 17.73 -66.92
CA SER A 991 31.79 16.32 -66.68
C SER A 991 33.03 16.14 -65.79
N LYS A 992 33.44 17.19 -65.08
CA LYS A 992 34.55 17.13 -64.12
C LYS A 992 34.05 16.53 -62.82
N VAL A 993 34.91 15.73 -62.20
CA VAL A 993 34.67 15.15 -60.87
C VAL A 993 34.71 16.28 -59.85
N GLU A 994 33.66 16.37 -59.03
CA GLU A 994 33.55 17.37 -57.97
C GLU A 994 34.09 16.81 -56.66
N THR A 995 35.01 17.52 -56.02
CA THR A 995 35.66 17.11 -54.77
C THR A 995 35.11 17.90 -53.57
N GLY A 996 35.48 17.53 -52.34
CA GLY A 996 35.05 18.25 -51.12
C GLY A 996 33.79 17.71 -50.41
N PHE A 997 33.15 16.69 -50.97
CA PHE A 997 32.09 15.96 -50.27
C PHE A 997 32.63 15.19 -49.06
N THR A 998 31.83 15.12 -47.99
CA THR A 998 32.15 14.33 -46.80
C THR A 998 31.27 13.09 -46.70
N PHE A 999 31.82 12.02 -46.16
CA PHE A 999 31.21 10.69 -46.15
C PHE A 999 31.07 10.19 -44.71
N GLN A 1000 29.87 9.74 -44.35
CA GLN A 1000 29.60 9.10 -43.05
C GLN A 1000 29.04 7.69 -43.28
N PRO A 1001 29.54 6.66 -42.58
CA PRO A 1001 29.05 5.30 -42.73
C PRO A 1001 27.61 5.17 -42.22
N ILE A 1002 26.81 4.37 -42.93
CA ILE A 1002 25.51 3.90 -42.42
C ILE A 1002 25.69 2.46 -42.00
N LEU A 1003 25.77 2.27 -40.69
CA LEU A 1003 25.88 0.96 -40.08
C LEU A 1003 24.49 0.43 -39.74
N LYS A 1004 24.24 -0.84 -40.01
CA LYS A 1004 23.00 -1.52 -39.62
C LYS A 1004 23.33 -2.87 -39.01
N ASN A 1005 22.49 -3.31 -38.09
CA ASN A 1005 22.53 -4.68 -37.63
C ASN A 1005 21.81 -5.57 -38.63
N VAL A 1006 22.44 -6.67 -39.04
CA VAL A 1006 21.94 -7.53 -40.13
C VAL A 1006 21.88 -8.99 -39.68
N PRO A 1007 21.00 -9.84 -40.27
CA PRO A 1007 20.89 -11.25 -39.87
C PRO A 1007 22.20 -12.02 -40.06
N SER A 1008 22.66 -12.72 -39.02
CA SER A 1008 23.86 -13.57 -39.08
C SER A 1008 23.68 -14.76 -40.03
N ALA A 1009 22.45 -15.21 -40.22
CA ALA A 1009 22.08 -16.24 -41.19
C ALA A 1009 22.31 -15.83 -42.66
N GLN A 1010 22.42 -14.53 -42.95
CA GLN A 1010 22.73 -14.02 -44.30
C GLN A 1010 24.20 -13.63 -44.44
N TRP A 1011 24.72 -12.85 -43.49
CA TRP A 1011 26.00 -12.15 -43.62
C TRP A 1011 27.15 -12.73 -42.76
N GLY A 1012 26.89 -13.79 -42.00
CA GLY A 1012 27.88 -14.47 -41.17
C GLY A 1012 28.80 -15.42 -41.95
N GLN A 1013 29.95 -15.75 -41.36
CA GLN A 1013 30.85 -16.76 -41.90
C GLN A 1013 30.18 -18.14 -41.86
N TYR A 1014 30.38 -18.94 -42.91
CA TYR A 1014 29.98 -20.35 -42.88
C TYR A 1014 31.00 -21.17 -42.10
N VAL A 1015 30.54 -21.93 -41.10
CA VAL A 1015 31.34 -22.84 -40.29
C VAL A 1015 30.76 -24.24 -40.44
N GLU A 1016 31.53 -25.14 -41.04
CA GLU A 1016 31.08 -26.49 -41.38
C GLU A 1016 30.67 -27.32 -40.15
N GLY A 1017 31.35 -27.15 -39.02
CA GLY A 1017 31.03 -27.86 -37.76
C GLY A 1017 29.71 -27.43 -37.12
N GLU A 1018 29.16 -26.28 -37.52
CA GLU A 1018 27.86 -25.78 -37.06
C GLU A 1018 26.74 -26.09 -38.07
N ASP A 1019 27.07 -26.79 -39.18
CA ASP A 1019 26.12 -27.13 -40.22
C ASP A 1019 25.24 -28.33 -39.79
N PRO A 1020 23.96 -28.10 -39.51
CA PRO A 1020 23.05 -29.16 -39.05
C PRO A 1020 22.82 -30.28 -40.08
N SER A 1021 23.07 -30.01 -41.35
CA SER A 1021 22.95 -31.03 -42.41
C SER A 1021 24.09 -32.06 -42.39
N LYS A 1022 25.20 -31.77 -41.70
CA LYS A 1022 26.39 -32.63 -41.61
C LYS A 1022 26.54 -33.26 -40.23
N HIS A 1023 26.07 -32.57 -39.19
CA HIS A 1023 26.11 -33.02 -37.82
C HIS A 1023 24.68 -33.13 -37.28
N ALA A 1024 24.17 -34.36 -37.21
CA ALA A 1024 22.86 -34.64 -36.62
C ALA A 1024 22.84 -34.08 -35.18
N ALA A 1025 21.90 -33.16 -34.92
CA ALA A 1025 21.66 -32.54 -33.63
C ALA A 1025 22.83 -31.71 -33.05
N SER A 1026 23.28 -30.68 -33.76
CA SER A 1026 24.07 -29.64 -33.09
C SER A 1026 23.17 -28.82 -32.15
N ASP A 1027 23.59 -28.65 -30.89
CA ASP A 1027 22.96 -27.74 -29.92
C ASP A 1027 22.74 -26.32 -30.50
N SER A 1028 23.51 -25.96 -31.54
CA SER A 1028 23.40 -24.69 -32.27
C SER A 1028 22.10 -24.49 -33.03
N MET A 1029 21.38 -25.56 -33.43
CA MET A 1029 20.05 -25.41 -34.07
C MET A 1029 18.97 -24.95 -33.09
N LEU A 1030 19.11 -25.40 -31.84
CA LEU A 1030 18.17 -25.14 -30.77
C LEU A 1030 18.50 -23.85 -30.02
N ASP A 1031 19.64 -23.21 -30.32
CA ASP A 1031 20.07 -21.98 -29.67
C ASP A 1031 19.76 -20.73 -30.51
N GLY A 1032 18.85 -19.90 -29.99
CA GLY A 1032 18.48 -18.63 -30.59
C GLY A 1032 19.50 -17.49 -30.42
N SER A 1033 20.60 -17.68 -29.69
CA SER A 1033 21.59 -16.62 -29.40
C SER A 1033 22.29 -16.08 -30.66
N ASN A 1034 22.80 -14.83 -30.66
CA ASN A 1034 23.59 -14.26 -31.77
C ASN A 1034 22.90 -14.28 -33.16
N SER A 1035 21.61 -13.96 -33.20
CA SER A 1035 20.78 -13.86 -34.41
C SER A 1035 21.22 -12.74 -35.37
N THR A 1036 21.91 -11.69 -34.87
CA THR A 1036 22.30 -10.50 -35.63
C THR A 1036 23.80 -10.19 -35.54
N LEU A 1037 24.36 -9.65 -36.62
CA LEU A 1037 25.69 -9.04 -36.68
C LEU A 1037 25.55 -7.54 -36.51
N LYS A 1038 26.26 -6.96 -35.54
CA LYS A 1038 26.10 -5.56 -35.15
C LYS A 1038 27.00 -4.63 -35.94
N GLY A 1039 26.45 -3.59 -36.56
CA GLY A 1039 27.22 -2.51 -37.17
C GLY A 1039 27.82 -2.84 -38.56
N MET A 1040 27.13 -3.64 -39.37
CA MET A 1040 27.53 -3.92 -40.76
C MET A 1040 27.34 -2.67 -41.62
N LEU A 1041 28.31 -2.36 -42.48
CA LEU A 1041 28.23 -1.21 -43.38
C LEU A 1041 27.24 -1.49 -44.52
N MET A 1042 26.08 -0.84 -44.47
CA MET A 1042 24.97 -1.04 -45.43
C MET A 1042 24.72 0.20 -46.31
N GLY A 1043 25.54 1.24 -46.17
CA GLY A 1043 25.40 2.45 -46.96
C GLY A 1043 26.34 3.57 -46.54
N VAL A 1044 26.15 4.73 -47.16
CA VAL A 1044 26.92 5.95 -46.90
C VAL A 1044 26.00 7.16 -46.96
N MET A 1045 26.12 8.06 -46.00
CA MET A 1045 25.58 9.40 -46.07
C MET A 1045 26.63 10.32 -46.68
N VAL A 1046 26.25 11.03 -47.74
CA VAL A 1046 27.09 11.95 -48.47
C VAL A 1046 26.59 13.36 -48.18
N THR A 1047 27.46 14.20 -47.63
CA THR A 1047 27.18 15.61 -47.34
C THR A 1047 27.91 16.49 -48.34
N ALA A 1048 27.17 17.41 -48.98
CA ALA A 1048 27.74 18.37 -49.91
C ALA A 1048 28.79 19.26 -49.22
N PRO A 1049 29.83 19.68 -49.95
CA PRO A 1049 30.74 20.70 -49.46
C PRO A 1049 29.94 21.97 -49.12
N LEU A 1050 30.48 22.76 -48.18
CA LEU A 1050 29.98 24.11 -47.98
C LEU A 1050 30.06 24.86 -49.32
N PRO A 1051 29.06 25.69 -49.65
CA PRO A 1051 29.10 26.46 -50.88
C PRO A 1051 30.35 27.34 -50.85
N ASP A 1052 31.07 27.38 -51.96
CA ASP A 1052 32.14 28.35 -52.13
C ASP A 1052 31.54 29.73 -51.84
N TYR A 1053 32.18 30.48 -50.93
CA TYR A 1053 31.87 31.89 -50.82
C TYR A 1053 32.05 32.48 -52.21
N PRO A 1054 31.09 33.28 -52.72
CA PRO A 1054 31.33 34.02 -53.95
C PRO A 1054 32.66 34.75 -53.81
N ASP A 1055 33.41 34.92 -54.91
CA ASP A 1055 34.60 35.78 -54.96
C ASP A 1055 34.13 37.21 -54.65
N ASP A 1056 33.98 37.49 -53.35
CA ASP A 1056 33.34 38.68 -52.87
C ASP A 1056 34.41 39.77 -52.92
N HIS A 1057 34.41 40.51 -54.02
CA HIS A 1057 35.21 41.72 -54.15
C HIS A 1057 34.77 42.82 -53.18
N ILE A 1058 33.73 42.57 -52.38
CA ILE A 1058 33.33 43.42 -51.26
C ILE A 1058 34.34 43.19 -50.12
N PRO A 1059 35.13 44.21 -49.74
CA PRO A 1059 36.10 44.08 -48.65
C PRO A 1059 35.39 43.61 -47.38
N PRO A 1060 36.08 42.80 -46.53
CA PRO A 1060 35.48 42.18 -45.35
C PRO A 1060 34.68 43.23 -44.57
N TYR A 1061 33.37 43.02 -44.51
CA TYR A 1061 32.47 43.89 -43.78
C TYR A 1061 32.78 43.72 -42.30
N ASN A 1062 33.59 44.62 -41.76
CA ASN A 1062 33.84 44.67 -40.35
C ASN A 1062 32.54 45.12 -39.69
N VAL A 1063 31.79 44.16 -39.16
CA VAL A 1063 30.53 44.41 -38.44
C VAL A 1063 30.79 45.38 -37.29
N HIS A 1064 32.00 45.40 -36.73
CA HIS A 1064 32.43 46.42 -35.77
C HIS A 1064 32.38 47.83 -36.42
N ASP A 1065 33.01 48.04 -37.57
CA ASP A 1065 33.08 49.39 -38.20
C ASP A 1065 31.75 49.85 -38.81
N ALA A 1066 30.89 48.92 -39.24
CA ALA A 1066 29.63 49.25 -39.88
C ALA A 1066 28.44 49.35 -38.91
N MET A 1067 28.57 48.79 -37.70
CA MET A 1067 27.68 49.09 -36.57
C MET A 1067 28.18 50.28 -35.74
N TYR A 1068 29.39 50.79 -36.01
CA TYR A 1068 29.83 52.10 -35.55
C TYR A 1068 29.17 53.21 -36.38
N VAL A 1069 27.98 53.63 -35.95
CA VAL A 1069 27.64 55.04 -36.03
C VAL A 1069 28.17 55.65 -34.74
N ASP A 1070 29.19 56.51 -34.81
CA ASP A 1070 29.50 57.40 -33.69
C ASP A 1070 28.26 58.25 -33.40
N VAL A 1071 27.47 57.81 -32.43
CA VAL A 1071 26.35 58.60 -31.89
C VAL A 1071 26.90 59.76 -31.04
N ILE A 1072 28.19 59.72 -30.70
CA ILE A 1072 28.89 60.74 -29.92
C ILE A 1072 30.15 61.16 -30.69
N LYS A 1073 30.06 62.23 -31.47
CA LYS A 1073 31.21 62.90 -32.11
C LYS A 1073 31.83 64.02 -31.27
N ASP A 1074 31.31 64.29 -30.08
CA ASP A 1074 31.84 65.28 -29.15
C ASP A 1074 32.27 64.59 -27.85
N GLU A 1075 33.55 64.74 -27.49
CA GLU A 1075 34.15 64.32 -26.22
C GLU A 1075 33.57 65.09 -25.03
N SER A 1076 32.27 64.90 -24.72
CA SER A 1076 31.62 65.59 -23.60
C SER A 1076 30.87 64.66 -22.64
N PHE A 1077 31.03 63.34 -22.75
CA PHE A 1077 30.63 62.45 -21.67
C PHE A 1077 31.80 62.31 -20.68
N PRO A 1078 31.64 62.70 -19.40
CA PRO A 1078 32.70 62.56 -18.42
C PRO A 1078 33.06 61.08 -18.25
N ALA A 1079 34.34 60.76 -18.42
CA ALA A 1079 34.86 59.42 -18.15
C ALA A 1079 34.62 59.09 -16.67
N GLY A 1080 33.81 58.06 -16.41
CA GLY A 1080 33.65 57.50 -15.08
C GLY A 1080 34.97 56.87 -14.63
N ASP A 1081 35.37 57.13 -13.38
CA ASP A 1081 36.59 56.58 -12.79
C ASP A 1081 36.48 55.04 -12.73
N PRO A 1082 37.38 54.29 -13.41
CA PRO A 1082 37.32 52.84 -13.48
C PRO A 1082 37.77 52.15 -12.17
N SER A 1083 37.98 52.89 -11.07
CA SER A 1083 38.43 52.33 -9.79
C SER A 1083 37.33 51.83 -8.83
N SER A 1084 36.06 51.73 -9.24
CA SER A 1084 35.02 51.07 -8.43
C SER A 1084 34.72 49.63 -8.90
N GLU A 1085 35.62 48.71 -8.57
CA GLU A 1085 35.37 47.28 -8.72
C GLU A 1085 34.22 46.82 -7.80
N ALA A 1086 33.22 46.17 -8.42
CA ALA A 1086 32.30 45.14 -7.91
C ALA A 1086 31.41 45.39 -6.66
N ALA A 1087 31.56 46.47 -5.90
CA ALA A 1087 30.76 46.70 -4.68
C ALA A 1087 29.81 47.92 -4.71
N SER A 1088 29.91 48.80 -5.71
CA SER A 1088 29.15 50.07 -5.80
C SER A 1088 27.71 49.91 -6.33
N TRP A 1089 27.37 48.75 -6.90
CA TRP A 1089 26.02 48.42 -7.40
C TRP A 1089 25.19 47.57 -6.43
N LEU A 1090 25.72 47.28 -5.24
CA LEU A 1090 24.99 46.53 -4.23
C LEU A 1090 24.15 47.48 -3.38
N PRO A 1091 22.83 47.23 -3.23
CA PRO A 1091 21.96 48.08 -2.42
C PRO A 1091 22.43 48.09 -0.97
N LYS A 1092 22.63 49.28 -0.41
CA LYS A 1092 22.94 49.44 1.02
C LYS A 1092 21.63 49.64 1.79
N GLU A 1093 21.44 48.90 2.88
CA GLU A 1093 20.29 49.11 3.77
C GLU A 1093 20.34 50.54 4.33
N THR A 1094 19.22 51.24 4.22
CA THR A 1094 19.06 52.62 4.68
C THR A 1094 17.71 52.76 5.39
N THR A 1095 17.50 53.87 6.11
CA THR A 1095 16.19 54.25 6.65
C THR A 1095 15.49 55.22 5.70
N TYR A 1096 14.16 55.36 5.78
CA TYR A 1096 13.43 56.35 4.98
C TYR A 1096 13.96 57.79 5.14
N ASP A 1097 14.37 58.16 6.36
CA ASP A 1097 14.94 59.49 6.62
C ASP A 1097 16.34 59.62 6.00
N GLY A 1098 17.17 58.57 6.05
CA GLY A 1098 18.46 58.54 5.35
C GLY A 1098 18.35 58.60 3.83
N ALA A 1099 17.33 57.94 3.26
CA ALA A 1099 17.04 58.01 1.82
C ALA A 1099 16.57 59.41 1.38
N ALA A 1100 15.72 60.05 2.17
CA ALA A 1100 15.26 61.41 1.91
C ALA A 1100 16.40 62.45 2.05
N GLU A 1101 17.28 62.28 3.04
CA GLU A 1101 18.42 63.18 3.28
C GLU A 1101 19.50 63.07 2.19
N ALA A 1102 19.80 61.86 1.72
CA ALA A 1102 20.67 61.63 0.57
C ALA A 1102 20.16 62.30 -0.72
N TRP A 1103 18.84 62.43 -0.87
CA TRP A 1103 18.22 63.10 -2.01
C TRP A 1103 18.24 64.63 -1.91
N LEU A 1104 18.26 65.16 -0.68
CA LEU A 1104 18.40 66.59 -0.41
C LEU A 1104 19.84 67.08 -0.58
N SER A 1105 20.83 66.23 -0.32
CA SER A 1105 22.26 66.55 -0.44
C SER A 1105 23.01 65.42 -1.19
N PRO A 1106 22.73 65.23 -2.48
CA PRO A 1106 23.38 64.18 -3.25
C PRO A 1106 24.90 64.45 -3.36
N PRO A 1107 25.74 63.39 -3.30
CA PRO A 1107 27.20 63.52 -3.27
C PRO A 1107 27.77 64.22 -4.52
N THR A 1108 27.08 64.15 -5.65
CA THR A 1108 27.38 64.89 -6.88
C THR A 1108 26.29 65.90 -7.20
N LYS A 1109 26.68 67.11 -7.64
CA LYS A 1109 25.75 68.19 -7.98
C LYS A 1109 24.86 67.76 -9.18
N PRO A 1110 23.55 67.55 -8.99
CA PRO A 1110 22.69 66.97 -10.04
C PRO A 1110 22.56 67.88 -11.26
N GLN A 1111 22.67 69.19 -11.06
CA GLN A 1111 22.57 70.18 -12.13
C GLN A 1111 23.60 69.94 -13.24
N GLY A 1112 24.84 69.54 -12.91
CA GLY A 1112 25.87 69.29 -13.93
C GLY A 1112 25.53 68.09 -14.84
N ILE A 1113 24.88 67.07 -14.28
CA ILE A 1113 24.42 65.89 -15.03
C ILE A 1113 23.19 66.24 -15.87
N VAL A 1114 22.23 66.97 -15.28
CA VAL A 1114 21.01 67.42 -15.97
C VAL A 1114 21.35 68.38 -17.13
N ASP A 1115 22.29 69.30 -16.95
CA ASP A 1115 22.77 70.21 -18.00
C ASP A 1115 23.49 69.46 -19.12
N SER A 1116 24.27 68.43 -18.76
CA SER A 1116 24.97 67.57 -19.73
C SER A 1116 23.97 66.72 -20.54
N LEU A 1117 22.94 66.17 -19.89
CA LEU A 1117 21.84 65.45 -20.55
C LEU A 1117 21.00 66.37 -21.45
N ALA A 1118 20.59 67.53 -20.94
CA ALA A 1118 19.84 68.51 -21.71
C ALA A 1118 20.62 68.96 -22.96
N SER A 1119 21.93 69.14 -22.84
CA SER A 1119 22.82 69.47 -23.95
C SER A 1119 22.98 68.30 -24.93
N ALA A 1120 23.20 67.07 -24.43
CA ALA A 1120 23.36 65.88 -25.25
C ALA A 1120 22.10 65.55 -26.06
N PHE A 1121 20.91 65.74 -25.47
CA PHE A 1121 19.62 65.53 -26.13
C PHE A 1121 19.06 66.77 -26.82
N LYS A 1122 19.82 67.89 -26.83
CA LYS A 1122 19.48 69.18 -27.48
C LYS A 1122 18.14 69.77 -27.03
N TRP A 1123 17.79 69.61 -25.75
CA TRP A 1123 16.58 70.21 -25.19
C TRP A 1123 16.76 71.71 -24.99
N THR A 1124 15.81 72.51 -25.48
CA THR A 1124 15.89 73.98 -25.46
C THR A 1124 15.38 74.62 -24.16
N GLU A 1125 14.75 73.86 -23.28
CA GLU A 1125 14.28 74.35 -21.97
C GLU A 1125 15.28 74.05 -20.86
N LYS A 1126 15.47 75.01 -19.94
CA LYS A 1126 16.37 74.86 -18.79
C LYS A 1126 15.76 73.93 -17.75
N LEU A 1127 16.16 72.66 -17.77
CA LEU A 1127 15.85 71.73 -16.68
C LEU A 1127 16.65 72.07 -15.43
N VAL A 1128 16.05 71.86 -14.27
CA VAL A 1128 16.67 72.15 -12.98
C VAL A 1128 16.88 70.82 -12.24
N GLY A 1129 18.10 70.57 -11.79
CA GLY A 1129 18.46 69.40 -10.97
C GLY A 1129 18.13 69.56 -9.48
N ASN A 1130 17.20 70.45 -9.15
CA ASN A 1130 16.74 70.63 -7.77
C ASN A 1130 15.76 69.51 -7.40
N ALA A 1131 15.87 68.98 -6.19
CA ALA A 1131 14.99 67.92 -5.72
C ALA A 1131 13.51 68.39 -5.69
N PRO A 1132 12.54 67.59 -6.17
CA PRO A 1132 11.15 68.02 -6.27
C PRO A 1132 10.53 68.21 -4.87
N PRO A 1133 10.06 69.42 -4.48
CA PRO A 1133 9.66 69.70 -3.10
C PRO A 1133 8.44 68.88 -2.63
N LEU A 1134 7.51 68.61 -3.56
CA LEU A 1134 6.29 67.83 -3.29
C LEU A 1134 6.57 66.34 -3.06
N LEU A 1135 7.57 65.80 -3.78
CA LEU A 1135 7.97 64.41 -3.66
C LEU A 1135 8.70 64.15 -2.35
N LEU A 1136 9.55 65.10 -1.93
CA LEU A 1136 10.20 65.07 -0.62
C LEU A 1136 9.20 65.17 0.54
N LYS A 1137 8.18 66.04 0.40
CA LYS A 1137 7.17 66.24 1.45
C LYS A 1137 6.28 65.00 1.67
N ASN A 1138 6.06 64.21 0.62
CA ASN A 1138 5.23 63.00 0.65
C ASN A 1138 6.05 61.71 0.50
N PHE A 1139 7.36 61.75 0.75
CA PHE A 1139 8.27 60.66 0.40
C PHE A 1139 7.89 59.32 1.07
N LYS A 1140 7.52 59.37 2.36
CA LYS A 1140 7.08 58.19 3.15
C LYS A 1140 5.71 57.64 2.75
N THR A 1141 4.86 58.44 2.09
CA THR A 1141 3.51 58.02 1.67
C THR A 1141 3.47 57.53 0.22
N VAL A 1142 4.44 57.88 -0.61
CA VAL A 1142 4.50 57.48 -2.03
C VAL A 1142 5.20 56.12 -2.21
N TYR A 1143 6.15 55.77 -1.34
CA TYR A 1143 6.89 54.51 -1.44
C TYR A 1143 6.46 53.53 -0.34
N LEU A 1144 5.91 52.38 -0.76
CA LEU A 1144 5.42 51.30 0.11
C LEU A 1144 6.52 50.59 0.90
N ASP A 1145 7.78 50.71 0.47
CA ASP A 1145 8.96 50.17 1.14
C ASP A 1145 10.18 51.11 1.00
N ILE A 1146 11.20 50.94 1.86
CA ILE A 1146 12.37 51.85 1.88
C ILE A 1146 13.17 51.70 0.57
N PRO A 1147 13.33 52.76 -0.25
CA PRO A 1147 14.09 52.66 -1.47
C PRO A 1147 15.59 52.47 -1.17
N SER A 1148 16.18 51.43 -1.75
CA SER A 1148 17.59 51.13 -1.57
C SER A 1148 18.47 52.19 -2.24
N LEU A 1149 19.50 52.66 -1.53
CA LEU A 1149 20.47 53.61 -2.07
C LEU A 1149 21.69 52.86 -2.61
N THR A 1150 22.10 53.23 -3.82
CA THR A 1150 23.40 52.85 -4.40
C THR A 1150 24.30 54.08 -4.38
N THR A 1151 25.46 53.99 -3.73
CA THR A 1151 26.45 55.07 -3.73
C THR A 1151 27.33 54.95 -4.97
N SER A 1152 27.16 55.85 -5.94
CA SER A 1152 28.13 56.08 -7.02
C SER A 1152 29.18 57.09 -6.57
#